data_AF-R6ETI0-F1
#
_entry.id   AF-R6ETI0-F1
#
_cell.length_a   1.000
_cell.length_b   1.000
_cell.length_c   1.000
_cell.angle_alpha   90.00
_cell.angle_beta   90.00
_cell.angle_gamma   90.00
#
_symmetry.space_group_name_H-M   'P 1'
#
loop_
_entity.id
_entity.type
_entity.pdbx_description
1 polymer ?
#
loop_
_entity_poly.entity_id
_entity_poly.type
_entity_poly.pdbx_seq_one_letter_code
_entity_poly.pdbx_strand_id
1 'polypeptide(L)'
;MKKILSVFMLGGVALSANAQQINGGFDAEWVKCVPWDSNGNTWASGTEPDGWHASNVNTAIGKKQIIDAVEGKDGTGKAAHLYNTSILGNKIPAYLTLGTPFATAEVRGITVKNSDGGTFGGSSFTFRPDAMRFDYKRDNSNGDEKATVLAYLWNGTWTQKDVPGNTVVWASAKKVDMQDRDRNILDMATATGGDVTSTEGATCVAKIVKSIEGSTNGEWASDTINFVYADKNASVEKLNVIFSATDYFGDRNNIVDGNSLTIDNVEFVYYHALTALSTTDSEGNAVELNEPFATDRYNYTVNAAYDVYKTKVPYTKKGVGAKVEQSYDEATCVLTISVKGDDYDAETNPSSVTTYTIKYKKPAPTLNSLVVAGHEFIAAGNTDKNFTATGNYYADELQYTASSEAAHVSTDYDKAAGKLTLTVEEDGTVAPNVYTVTFEGKEKEPVYQIPNSDFENWGETALAEGWNSFESAAGTFASFASMSPMPEKIEGVEGNGVRLKSKDLWVAYANGNMTTGRINMGSANAADAANYNFTDRTDVNANLPFAGEPDAFEVYARFTPGTAKKEGTELQGRVQIIMHGDAAYHDPELSELGAEKIASASVLIPATAEWTKFTGEFSYTGNESDKRYILASATTNPVPGASKDDQLDLDNLKLVYYHALKNLTFDGAQIEGFSSDKLNYTVEIEGNAEEAAEKIGYEVKGKGAIVTTVLSDNELAINVFGNDYLENENSFTTYTVTLKQKVVDAIDSISADNAKNHKVYTLDGVRVSGKPAAGVYVVDGKKTTIK
;
A
#
# COMPACT_ATOMS: atom_id res chain seq x y z
N MET A 1 13.27 -27.94 41.61
CA MET A 1 13.91 -29.27 41.72
C MET A 1 15.42 -29.08 41.72
N LYS A 2 16.12 -29.84 42.57
CA LYS A 2 17.58 -29.81 42.76
C LYS A 2 18.29 -30.74 41.76
N LYS A 3 19.55 -30.37 41.42
CA LYS A 3 20.68 -31.19 40.86
C LYS A 3 20.59 -31.46 39.34
N ILE A 4 21.64 -31.38 38.51
CA ILE A 4 23.09 -31.57 38.66
C ILE A 4 23.84 -30.58 37.73
N LEU A 5 24.89 -29.92 38.24
CA LEU A 5 25.99 -29.37 37.43
C LEU A 5 27.21 -30.27 37.66
N SER A 6 27.81 -30.78 36.58
CA SER A 6 29.09 -31.47 36.59
C SER A 6 30.08 -30.73 35.69
N VAL A 7 31.02 -30.09 36.38
CA VAL A 7 32.41 -29.71 36.06
C VAL A 7 32.96 -30.16 34.69
N PHE A 8 33.43 -29.17 33.92
CA PHE A 8 34.70 -29.24 33.21
C PHE A 8 35.53 -28.00 33.59
N MET A 9 36.59 -28.21 34.38
CA MET A 9 37.63 -27.23 34.65
C MET A 9 38.67 -27.29 33.54
N LEU A 10 38.92 -26.16 32.89
CA LEU A 10 40.21 -25.76 32.32
C LEU A 10 40.31 -24.24 32.55
N GLY A 11 41.37 -23.83 33.24
CA GLY A 11 41.51 -22.53 33.89
C GLY A 11 41.23 -21.33 32.99
N GLY A 12 40.10 -20.67 33.24
CA GLY A 12 39.83 -19.30 32.84
C GLY A 12 39.77 -18.47 34.11
N VAL A 13 40.51 -17.36 34.13
CA VAL A 13 40.39 -16.30 35.15
C VAL A 13 38.90 -15.96 35.27
N ALA A 14 38.34 -16.12 36.47
CA ALA A 14 36.97 -15.76 36.76
C ALA A 14 36.86 -14.23 36.75
N LEU A 15 36.55 -13.66 35.59
CA LEU A 15 36.01 -12.31 35.50
C LEU A 15 34.66 -12.34 36.23
N SER A 16 34.61 -11.77 37.44
CA SER A 16 33.35 -11.46 38.10
C SER A 16 32.50 -10.61 37.15
N ALA A 17 31.22 -10.99 36.99
CA ALA A 17 30.23 -10.38 36.10
C ALA A 17 29.85 -8.95 36.53
N ASN A 18 30.79 -8.03 36.44
CA ASN A 18 30.55 -6.60 36.24
C ASN A 18 30.91 -6.30 34.78
N ALA A 19 30.37 -5.23 34.18
CA ALA A 19 30.77 -4.76 32.84
C ALA A 19 32.27 -4.90 32.61
N GLN A 20 32.71 -5.24 31.38
CA GLN A 20 34.09 -5.62 31.05
C GLN A 20 35.13 -4.53 31.44
N GLN A 21 35.47 -4.52 32.71
CA GLN A 21 36.43 -3.69 33.39
C GLN A 21 37.64 -4.55 33.73
N ILE A 22 38.75 -3.90 34.04
CA ILE A 22 39.94 -4.55 34.59
C ILE A 22 39.88 -4.51 36.12
N ASN A 23 40.70 -5.33 36.79
CA ASN A 23 40.86 -5.26 38.25
C ASN A 23 41.67 -3.99 38.63
N GLY A 24 41.08 -2.82 38.39
CA GLY A 24 41.76 -1.53 38.51
C GLY A 24 41.62 -0.84 39.87
N GLY A 25 40.75 -1.35 40.75
CA GLY A 25 40.71 -0.93 42.15
C GLY A 25 41.72 -1.67 43.04
N PHE A 26 42.45 -2.65 42.49
CA PHE A 26 43.52 -3.43 43.17
C PHE A 26 43.17 -4.09 44.52
N ASP A 27 41.89 -4.10 44.89
CA ASP A 27 41.36 -4.64 46.15
C ASP A 27 41.34 -6.16 46.23
N ALA A 28 41.44 -6.82 45.08
CA ALA A 28 41.52 -8.27 45.00
C ALA A 28 42.72 -8.83 45.78
N GLU A 29 42.81 -10.15 45.84
CA GLU A 29 43.97 -10.81 46.43
C GLU A 29 45.25 -10.40 45.68
N TRP A 30 46.32 -10.13 46.44
CA TRP A 30 47.64 -9.91 45.88
C TRP A 30 48.42 -11.23 45.94
N VAL A 31 48.69 -11.79 44.78
CA VAL A 31 49.29 -13.11 44.61
C VAL A 31 50.81 -13.05 44.59
N LYS A 32 51.46 -14.21 44.71
CA LYS A 32 52.92 -14.33 44.66
C LYS A 32 53.43 -13.96 43.27
N CYS A 33 54.26 -12.92 43.17
CA CYS A 33 54.88 -12.52 41.91
C CYS A 33 56.08 -13.41 41.59
N VAL A 34 56.06 -14.08 40.43
CA VAL A 34 57.19 -14.85 39.89
C VAL A 34 57.66 -14.18 38.60
N PRO A 35 58.72 -13.34 38.65
CA PRO A 35 59.17 -12.60 37.47
C PRO A 35 59.56 -13.53 36.33
N TRP A 36 59.07 -13.24 35.12
CA TRP A 36 59.38 -14.03 33.93
C TRP A 36 60.84 -13.80 33.50
N ASP A 37 61.50 -14.87 33.07
CA ASP A 37 62.74 -14.78 32.32
C ASP A 37 62.81 -15.88 31.25
N SER A 38 63.67 -15.70 30.24
CA SER A 38 63.84 -16.69 29.17
C SER A 38 64.47 -18.02 29.62
N ASN A 39 64.98 -18.09 30.85
CA ASN A 39 65.53 -19.30 31.47
C ASN A 39 64.48 -20.13 32.24
N GLY A 40 63.26 -19.62 32.41
CA GLY A 40 62.18 -20.30 33.13
C GLY A 40 62.27 -20.13 34.65
N ASN A 41 62.47 -18.89 35.13
CA ASN A 41 62.44 -18.59 36.56
C ASN A 41 61.14 -19.08 37.23
N THR A 42 61.29 -19.73 38.39
CA THR A 42 60.19 -20.22 39.25
C THR A 42 60.21 -19.62 40.66
N TRP A 43 61.15 -18.70 40.91
CA TRP A 43 61.37 -18.10 42.22
C TRP A 43 60.69 -16.74 42.33
N ALA A 44 59.90 -16.56 43.37
CA ALA A 44 59.16 -15.32 43.56
C ALA A 44 59.99 -14.12 44.02
N SER A 45 59.49 -12.94 43.68
CA SER A 45 59.88 -11.66 44.24
C SER A 45 58.65 -10.82 44.58
N GLY A 46 58.29 -10.81 45.87
CA GLY A 46 57.16 -10.03 46.36
C GLY A 46 55.79 -10.56 45.93
N THR A 47 54.82 -9.66 45.90
CA THR A 47 53.43 -9.90 45.50
C THR A 47 53.01 -8.96 44.39
N GLU A 48 51.94 -9.31 43.67
CA GLU A 48 51.32 -8.50 42.61
C GLU A 48 49.79 -8.61 42.67
N PRO A 49 49.02 -7.61 42.21
CA PRO A 49 47.56 -7.71 42.17
C PRO A 49 47.14 -8.83 41.22
N ASP A 50 46.12 -9.62 41.60
CA ASP A 50 45.60 -10.66 40.71
C ASP A 50 45.17 -10.08 39.34
N GLY A 51 45.58 -10.73 38.26
CA GLY A 51 45.40 -10.27 36.87
C GLY A 51 46.39 -9.21 36.38
N TRP A 52 47.28 -8.70 37.24
CA TRP A 52 48.37 -7.78 36.87
C TRP A 52 49.74 -8.40 37.16
N HIS A 53 50.76 -7.93 36.45
CA HIS A 53 52.14 -8.39 36.62
C HIS A 53 53.05 -7.23 37.00
N ALA A 54 53.77 -7.42 38.10
CA ALA A 54 54.73 -6.46 38.62
C ALA A 54 56.11 -6.64 37.97
N SER A 55 56.80 -5.54 37.64
CA SER A 55 58.20 -5.57 37.18
C SER A 55 59.23 -5.92 38.28
N ASN A 56 58.78 -6.58 39.36
CA ASN A 56 59.65 -7.10 40.41
C ASN A 56 60.77 -7.96 39.80
N VAL A 57 61.95 -7.95 40.41
CA VAL A 57 63.12 -8.64 39.84
C VAL A 57 63.54 -9.82 40.69
N ASN A 58 63.88 -10.92 40.03
CA ASN A 58 64.62 -12.03 40.60
C ASN A 58 65.62 -12.54 39.56
N THR A 59 66.86 -12.14 39.69
CA THR A 59 67.88 -12.29 38.65
C THR A 59 69.20 -12.80 39.24
N ALA A 60 70.14 -13.17 38.36
CA ALA A 60 71.49 -13.57 38.77
C ALA A 60 72.27 -12.50 39.57
N ILE A 61 71.87 -11.23 39.49
CA ILE A 61 72.50 -10.12 40.23
C ILE A 61 71.75 -9.70 41.49
N GLY A 62 70.56 -10.24 41.74
CA GLY A 62 69.78 -9.97 42.95
C GLY A 62 68.28 -10.06 42.77
N LYS A 63 67.58 -9.94 43.91
CA LYS A 63 66.13 -10.00 44.04
C LYS A 63 65.61 -8.73 44.71
N LYS A 64 64.53 -8.14 44.18
CA LYS A 64 63.89 -6.95 44.78
C LYS A 64 62.41 -6.88 44.41
N GLN A 65 61.59 -6.55 45.40
CA GLN A 65 60.21 -6.12 45.23
C GLN A 65 60.23 -4.59 45.07
N ILE A 66 59.55 -4.09 44.05
CA ILE A 66 59.48 -2.67 43.69
C ILE A 66 58.05 -2.21 43.41
N ILE A 67 57.08 -3.12 43.56
CA ILE A 67 55.67 -2.84 43.63
C ILE A 67 55.10 -3.45 44.91
N ASP A 68 54.36 -2.66 45.69
CA ASP A 68 53.67 -3.09 46.89
C ASP A 68 52.25 -2.51 46.99
N ALA A 69 51.44 -3.14 47.84
CA ALA A 69 50.10 -2.68 48.14
C ALA A 69 50.17 -1.64 49.26
N VAL A 70 49.60 -0.46 49.01
CA VAL A 70 49.43 0.60 50.02
C VAL A 70 47.95 0.90 50.21
N GLU A 71 47.61 1.73 51.19
CA GLU A 71 46.25 2.19 51.40
C GLU A 71 45.73 2.95 50.16
N GLY A 72 44.54 2.56 49.69
CA GLY A 72 43.90 3.14 48.53
C GLY A 72 43.37 4.56 48.77
N LYS A 73 42.73 5.11 47.75
CA LYS A 73 42.13 6.45 47.82
C LYS A 73 41.05 6.49 48.90
N ASP A 74 40.96 7.64 49.56
CA ASP A 74 40.01 7.92 50.65
C ASP A 74 40.10 6.97 51.86
N GLY A 75 41.24 6.28 52.04
CA GLY A 75 41.46 5.33 53.13
C GLY A 75 40.71 4.01 52.97
N THR A 76 40.28 3.71 51.74
CA THR A 76 39.54 2.50 51.40
C THR A 76 40.36 1.63 50.45
N GLY A 77 40.27 0.32 50.61
CA GLY A 77 40.86 -0.60 49.65
C GLY A 77 42.40 -0.58 49.60
N LYS A 78 42.96 -1.02 48.47
CA LYS A 78 44.39 -1.08 48.17
C LYS A 78 44.70 -0.27 46.92
N ALA A 79 45.84 0.40 46.92
CA ALA A 79 46.44 0.96 45.72
C ALA A 79 47.79 0.27 45.40
N ALA A 80 48.18 0.29 44.14
CA ALA A 80 49.50 -0.19 43.73
C ALA A 80 50.52 0.94 43.82
N HIS A 81 51.56 0.77 44.63
CA HIS A 81 52.66 1.72 44.75
C HIS A 81 53.92 1.15 44.08
N LEU A 82 54.44 1.91 43.11
CA LEU A 82 55.55 1.55 42.25
C LEU A 82 56.72 2.50 42.53
N TYR A 83 57.90 2.00 42.85
CA TYR A 83 59.06 2.84 43.14
C TYR A 83 60.35 2.37 42.47
N ASN A 84 61.02 3.30 41.81
CA ASN A 84 62.26 3.04 41.09
C ASN A 84 63.41 2.73 42.04
N THR A 85 64.29 1.82 41.65
CA THR A 85 65.45 1.52 42.49
C THR A 85 66.68 1.01 41.74
N SER A 86 67.69 0.57 42.49
CA SER A 86 68.90 -0.04 41.94
C SER A 86 69.36 -1.30 42.67
N ILE A 87 70.11 -2.16 41.96
CA ILE A 87 70.90 -3.28 42.50
C ILE A 87 72.31 -3.20 41.91
N LEU A 88 73.34 -3.05 42.75
CA LEU A 88 74.74 -2.98 42.30
C LEU A 88 74.96 -1.94 41.17
N GLY A 89 74.33 -0.77 41.28
CA GLY A 89 74.40 0.31 40.27
C GLY A 89 73.50 0.13 39.03
N ASN A 90 72.87 -1.03 38.86
CA ASN A 90 71.88 -1.24 37.80
C ASN A 90 70.55 -0.61 38.18
N LYS A 91 70.07 0.34 37.37
CA LYS A 91 68.74 0.95 37.50
C LYS A 91 67.65 -0.06 37.16
N ILE A 92 66.60 -0.08 37.98
CA ILE A 92 65.45 -0.99 37.90
C ILE A 92 64.18 -0.11 37.87
N PRO A 93 63.51 -0.02 36.71
CA PRO A 93 62.25 0.72 36.60
C PRO A 93 61.10 -0.06 37.25
N ALA A 94 60.25 0.65 38.01
CA ALA A 94 59.02 0.08 38.54
C ALA A 94 57.86 0.37 37.59
N TYR A 95 57.24 -0.69 37.08
CA TYR A 95 56.01 -0.61 36.29
C TYR A 95 55.10 -1.82 36.58
N LEU A 96 53.80 -1.60 36.39
CA LEU A 96 52.73 -2.57 36.57
C LEU A 96 51.98 -2.70 35.25
N THR A 97 51.67 -3.92 34.83
CA THR A 97 51.15 -4.19 33.49
C THR A 97 50.17 -5.36 33.45
N LEU A 98 49.23 -5.37 32.49
CA LEU A 98 48.37 -6.54 32.23
C LEU A 98 49.10 -7.62 31.39
N GLY A 99 50.18 -7.25 30.70
CA GLY A 99 51.06 -8.17 29.99
C GLY A 99 52.12 -8.78 30.90
N THR A 100 53.14 -9.41 30.32
CA THR A 100 54.25 -10.02 31.04
C THR A 100 55.50 -9.13 30.97
N PRO A 101 56.02 -8.64 32.12
CA PRO A 101 57.31 -7.97 32.21
C PRO A 101 58.46 -8.87 31.76
N PHE A 102 59.42 -8.32 31.04
CA PHE A 102 60.71 -8.96 30.80
C PHE A 102 61.87 -7.97 30.97
N ALA A 103 63.05 -8.50 31.28
CA ALA A 103 64.27 -7.71 31.40
C ALA A 103 65.51 -8.53 31.04
N THR A 104 66.47 -7.87 30.40
CA THR A 104 67.76 -8.43 30.02
C THR A 104 68.88 -7.54 30.52
N ALA A 105 69.93 -8.18 31.04
CA ALA A 105 71.20 -7.55 31.30
C ALA A 105 72.33 -8.59 31.22
N GLU A 106 73.32 -8.33 30.36
CA GLU A 106 74.55 -9.13 30.32
C GLU A 106 75.65 -8.41 31.10
N VAL A 107 75.99 -8.93 32.28
CA VAL A 107 76.94 -8.30 33.21
C VAL A 107 78.33 -8.90 33.03
N ARG A 108 79.33 -8.05 32.75
CA ARG A 108 80.75 -8.40 32.64
C ARG A 108 81.58 -7.52 33.56
N GLY A 109 81.99 -8.06 34.71
CA GLY A 109 82.61 -7.26 35.77
C GLY A 109 81.63 -6.20 36.30
N ILE A 110 81.97 -4.92 36.14
CA ILE A 110 81.12 -3.78 36.52
C ILE A 110 80.34 -3.17 35.34
N THR A 111 80.49 -3.72 34.12
CA THR A 111 79.84 -3.19 32.92
C THR A 111 78.61 -4.01 32.55
N VAL A 112 77.54 -3.32 32.19
CA VAL A 112 76.28 -3.91 31.70
C VAL A 112 76.20 -3.68 30.20
N LYS A 113 75.89 -4.74 29.44
CA LYS A 113 75.70 -4.70 27.99
C LYS A 113 74.38 -5.35 27.61
N ASN A 114 73.93 -5.08 26.38
CA ASN A 114 72.74 -5.68 25.77
C ASN A 114 71.50 -5.60 26.68
N SER A 115 71.35 -4.49 27.42
CA SER A 115 70.22 -4.31 28.32
C SER A 115 68.98 -3.90 27.54
N ASP A 116 67.88 -4.59 27.80
CA ASP A 116 66.57 -4.33 27.22
C ASP A 116 65.50 -4.72 28.24
N GLY A 117 64.28 -4.28 28.02
CA GLY A 117 63.14 -4.63 28.85
C GLY A 117 61.87 -4.00 28.35
N GLY A 118 60.77 -4.43 28.92
CA GLY A 118 59.43 -3.96 28.59
C GLY A 118 58.42 -5.05 28.86
N THR A 119 57.33 -5.01 28.11
CA THR A 119 56.21 -5.94 28.27
C THR A 119 55.96 -6.70 26.97
N PHE A 120 55.58 -7.97 27.09
CA PHE A 120 55.02 -8.73 25.98
C PHE A 120 53.69 -9.39 26.36
N GLY A 121 52.86 -9.69 25.37
CA GLY A 121 51.51 -10.19 25.59
C GLY A 121 50.57 -9.14 26.20
N GLY A 122 49.50 -9.61 26.81
CA GLY A 122 48.45 -8.81 27.42
C GLY A 122 47.24 -9.68 27.77
N SER A 123 46.10 -9.03 27.98
CA SER A 123 44.83 -9.69 28.27
C SER A 123 43.95 -9.80 27.02
N SER A 124 43.20 -10.89 26.90
CA SER A 124 42.12 -10.99 25.91
C SER A 124 41.04 -9.94 26.20
N PHE A 125 40.63 -9.20 25.17
CA PHE A 125 39.70 -8.08 25.33
C PHE A 125 39.07 -7.75 23.99
N THR A 126 37.75 -7.57 23.93
CA THR A 126 37.02 -7.37 22.66
C THR A 126 36.22 -6.09 22.61
N PHE A 127 36.25 -5.29 23.68
CA PHE A 127 35.47 -4.07 23.79
C PHE A 127 36.24 -2.86 23.26
N ARG A 128 35.51 -1.76 23.04
CA ARG A 128 36.01 -0.50 22.50
C ARG A 128 35.76 0.65 23.49
N PRO A 129 36.57 0.75 24.55
CA PRO A 129 36.49 1.87 25.48
C PRO A 129 36.81 3.19 24.78
N ASP A 130 36.12 4.25 25.16
CA ASP A 130 36.35 5.59 24.63
C ASP A 130 37.44 6.34 25.42
N ALA A 131 37.55 6.06 26.73
CA ALA A 131 38.58 6.61 27.60
C ALA A 131 38.98 5.64 28.72
N MET A 132 40.06 5.97 29.42
CA MET A 132 40.46 5.33 30.68
C MET A 132 40.57 6.40 31.76
N ARG A 133 39.93 6.17 32.90
CA ARG A 133 40.03 7.00 34.10
C ARG A 133 40.84 6.25 35.16
N PHE A 134 41.64 6.99 35.93
CA PHE A 134 42.40 6.44 37.05
C PHE A 134 42.75 7.54 38.05
N ASP A 135 43.05 7.12 39.28
CA ASP A 135 43.57 7.95 40.35
C ASP A 135 45.06 7.69 40.55
N TYR A 136 45.85 8.72 40.85
CA TYR A 136 47.28 8.58 41.08
C TYR A 136 47.87 9.54 42.11
N LYS A 137 48.99 9.12 42.71
CA LYS A 137 49.97 10.00 43.39
C LYS A 137 51.32 9.85 42.72
N ARG A 138 52.07 10.93 42.62
CA ARG A 138 53.43 10.90 42.07
C ARG A 138 54.40 11.61 43.00
N ASP A 139 55.53 10.97 43.29
CA ASP A 139 56.66 11.58 43.98
C ASP A 139 57.90 11.54 43.08
N ASN A 140 58.43 12.71 42.74
CA ASN A 140 59.70 12.87 42.03
C ASN A 140 60.69 13.78 42.78
N SER A 141 60.56 13.88 44.10
CA SER A 141 61.44 14.68 44.95
C SER A 141 62.89 14.23 44.93
N ASN A 142 63.17 12.99 44.50
CA ASN A 142 64.53 12.45 44.39
C ASN A 142 65.27 12.87 43.09
N GLY A 143 64.59 13.51 42.14
CA GLY A 143 65.19 14.05 40.92
C GLY A 143 64.25 14.06 39.72
N ASP A 144 64.62 14.84 38.69
CA ASP A 144 63.81 15.02 37.48
C ASP A 144 63.70 13.74 36.67
N GLU A 145 62.47 13.26 36.54
CA GLU A 145 62.06 12.11 35.73
C GLU A 145 60.57 12.31 35.39
N LYS A 146 60.04 11.61 34.39
CA LYS A 146 58.60 11.56 34.09
C LYS A 146 58.05 10.18 34.50
N ALA A 147 56.76 10.09 34.81
CA ALA A 147 56.08 8.79 34.85
C ALA A 147 55.29 8.58 33.54
N THR A 148 54.95 7.34 33.20
CA THR A 148 54.23 7.01 31.96
C THR A 148 52.98 6.19 32.25
N VAL A 149 51.89 6.54 31.57
CA VAL A 149 50.67 5.75 31.46
C VAL A 149 50.48 5.34 30.01
N LEU A 150 50.37 4.04 29.78
CA LEU A 150 50.08 3.45 28.48
C LEU A 150 48.84 2.59 28.58
N ALA A 151 48.00 2.64 27.56
CA ALA A 151 47.01 1.60 27.31
C ALA A 151 46.90 1.40 25.81
N TYR A 152 46.81 0.18 25.33
CA TYR A 152 46.69 -0.06 23.90
C TYR A 152 45.88 -1.32 23.59
N LEU A 153 45.10 -1.22 22.52
CA LEU A 153 44.23 -2.24 21.98
C LEU A 153 44.79 -2.73 20.66
N TRP A 154 44.77 -4.03 20.40
CA TRP A 154 45.22 -4.58 19.12
C TRP A 154 44.47 -5.83 18.70
N ASN A 155 44.65 -6.20 17.43
CA ASN A 155 44.28 -7.49 16.87
C ASN A 155 45.48 -8.17 16.22
N GLY A 156 45.34 -9.47 15.95
CA GLY A 156 46.42 -10.26 15.40
C GLY A 156 47.56 -10.49 16.40
N THR A 157 48.69 -10.95 15.88
CA THR A 157 49.86 -11.30 16.70
C THR A 157 51.13 -10.81 16.05
N TRP A 158 51.96 -10.08 16.79
CA TRP A 158 53.33 -9.77 16.40
C TRP A 158 54.28 -10.81 17.00
N THR A 159 55.27 -11.26 16.25
CA THR A 159 56.33 -12.15 16.74
C THR A 159 57.67 -11.53 16.41
N GLN A 160 58.49 -11.28 17.44
CA GLN A 160 59.89 -10.90 17.27
C GLN A 160 60.79 -12.06 17.61
N LYS A 161 61.69 -12.40 16.69
CA LYS A 161 62.67 -13.47 16.91
C LYS A 161 63.79 -13.04 17.84
N ASP A 162 64.48 -14.00 18.43
CA ASP A 162 65.80 -13.81 19.05
C ASP A 162 65.85 -12.73 20.15
N VAL A 163 64.74 -12.49 20.87
CA VAL A 163 64.67 -11.50 21.96
C VAL A 163 65.40 -12.06 23.19
N PRO A 164 66.47 -11.42 23.68
CA PRO A 164 67.07 -11.81 24.93
C PRO A 164 66.11 -11.44 26.07
N GLY A 165 65.93 -12.35 27.04
CA GLY A 165 64.89 -12.19 28.08
C GLY A 165 65.34 -12.55 29.50
N ASN A 166 66.63 -12.58 29.79
CA ASN A 166 67.13 -12.88 31.14
C ASN A 166 68.41 -12.12 31.48
N THR A 167 68.70 -12.03 32.78
CA THR A 167 69.93 -11.42 33.29
C THR A 167 70.98 -12.49 33.60
N VAL A 168 72.20 -12.31 33.10
CA VAL A 168 73.32 -13.25 33.24
C VAL A 168 74.61 -12.56 33.62
N VAL A 169 75.50 -13.27 34.31
CA VAL A 169 76.83 -12.80 34.72
C VAL A 169 77.89 -13.65 34.01
N TRP A 170 78.83 -13.02 33.32
CA TRP A 170 79.87 -13.68 32.53
C TRP A 170 79.35 -14.66 31.45
N ALA A 171 78.13 -14.45 30.96
CA ALA A 171 77.47 -15.26 29.94
C ALA A 171 76.64 -14.38 28.98
N SER A 172 76.05 -14.99 27.95
CA SER A 172 75.08 -14.35 27.06
C SER A 172 73.66 -14.75 27.42
N ALA A 173 72.73 -13.80 27.28
CA ALA A 173 71.33 -14.01 27.61
C ALA A 173 70.72 -15.06 26.66
N LYS A 174 69.84 -15.91 27.22
CA LYS A 174 69.06 -16.85 26.43
C LYS A 174 68.01 -16.07 25.66
N LYS A 175 67.94 -16.33 24.36
CA LYS A 175 67.02 -15.70 23.41
C LYS A 175 65.79 -16.57 23.18
N VAL A 176 64.66 -15.92 22.96
CA VAL A 176 63.37 -16.57 22.63
C VAL A 176 62.62 -15.76 21.57
N ASP A 177 61.71 -16.41 20.86
CA ASP A 177 60.72 -15.72 20.06
C ASP A 177 59.66 -15.15 21.01
N MET A 178 59.40 -13.85 20.92
CA MET A 178 58.52 -13.13 21.83
C MET A 178 57.31 -12.60 21.07
N GLN A 179 56.12 -12.98 21.54
CA GLN A 179 54.86 -12.55 20.93
C GLN A 179 54.33 -11.30 21.61
N ASP A 180 53.77 -10.39 20.81
CA ASP A 180 53.05 -9.20 21.26
C ASP A 180 53.87 -8.30 22.19
N ARG A 181 55.15 -8.10 21.84
CA ARG A 181 55.99 -7.12 22.51
C ARG A 181 55.46 -5.70 22.28
N ASP A 182 55.37 -4.91 23.35
CA ASP A 182 54.85 -3.54 23.39
C ASP A 182 55.33 -2.66 22.23
N ARG A 183 56.65 -2.59 22.00
CA ARG A 183 57.27 -1.79 20.95
C ARG A 183 56.86 -2.23 19.55
N ASN A 184 56.62 -3.51 19.31
CA ASN A 184 56.21 -4.00 17.99
C ASN A 184 54.76 -3.60 17.69
N ILE A 185 53.88 -3.70 18.69
CA ILE A 185 52.47 -3.29 18.55
C ILE A 185 52.39 -1.78 18.35
N LEU A 186 53.17 -1.00 19.12
CA LEU A 186 53.16 0.45 19.07
C LEU A 186 53.96 1.07 17.90
N ASP A 187 54.51 0.23 17.01
CA ASP A 187 55.36 0.60 15.87
C ASP A 187 56.60 1.42 16.29
N MET A 188 57.34 0.89 17.25
CA MET A 188 58.54 1.50 17.84
C MET A 188 59.77 0.62 17.61
N ALA A 189 60.93 1.27 17.41
CA ALA A 189 62.20 0.56 17.28
C ALA A 189 62.59 -0.19 18.56
N THR A 190 63.20 -1.36 18.38
CA THR A 190 63.73 -2.22 19.45
C THR A 190 65.26 -2.20 19.47
N ALA A 191 65.85 -2.09 20.66
CA ALA A 191 67.32 -2.06 20.82
C ALA A 191 67.95 -3.46 20.69
N THR A 192 67.20 -4.52 21.04
CA THR A 192 67.62 -5.91 20.90
C THR A 192 66.49 -6.77 20.32
N GLY A 193 66.86 -7.96 19.82
CA GLY A 193 65.97 -8.86 19.08
C GLY A 193 66.35 -8.96 17.60
N GLY A 194 65.72 -9.91 16.91
CA GLY A 194 65.81 -10.12 15.46
C GLY A 194 64.56 -9.62 14.74
N ASP A 195 64.25 -10.25 13.61
CA ASP A 195 63.15 -9.88 12.72
C ASP A 195 61.80 -9.88 13.42
N VAL A 196 60.95 -8.90 13.06
CA VAL A 196 59.57 -8.77 13.51
C VAL A 196 58.64 -9.18 12.37
N THR A 197 57.73 -10.11 12.64
CA THR A 197 56.62 -10.47 11.74
C THR A 197 55.29 -10.25 12.43
N SER A 198 54.22 -10.11 11.67
CA SER A 198 52.85 -10.07 12.19
C SER A 198 51.91 -10.92 11.35
N THR A 199 50.80 -11.32 11.94
CA THR A 199 49.69 -11.91 11.18
C THR A 199 49.10 -10.89 10.20
N GLU A 200 48.57 -11.35 9.08
CA GLU A 200 47.91 -10.48 8.10
C GLU A 200 46.77 -9.69 8.78
N GLY A 201 46.72 -8.38 8.51
CA GLY A 201 45.71 -7.47 9.09
C GLY A 201 45.94 -7.04 10.54
N ALA A 202 47.05 -7.45 11.18
CA ALA A 202 47.38 -7.02 12.54
C ALA A 202 47.57 -5.50 12.61
N THR A 203 46.88 -4.85 13.55
CA THR A 203 46.95 -3.41 13.78
C THR A 203 46.87 -3.03 15.27
N CYS A 204 47.60 -1.97 15.66
CA CYS A 204 47.33 -1.28 16.92
C CYS A 204 46.08 -0.43 16.72
N VAL A 205 44.95 -0.93 17.23
CA VAL A 205 43.61 -0.37 17.02
C VAL A 205 43.47 0.99 17.69
N ALA A 206 43.89 1.08 18.95
CA ALA A 206 43.83 2.32 19.72
C ALA A 206 44.91 2.38 20.78
N LYS A 207 45.31 3.59 21.17
CA LYS A 207 46.29 3.78 22.25
C LYS A 207 46.08 5.04 23.07
N ILE A 208 46.56 4.97 24.31
CA ILE A 208 46.82 6.06 25.24
C ILE A 208 48.33 6.05 25.47
N VAL A 209 48.96 7.22 25.29
CA VAL A 209 50.35 7.46 25.68
C VAL A 209 50.39 8.80 26.40
N LYS A 210 50.58 8.76 27.71
CA LYS A 210 50.57 9.95 28.56
C LYS A 210 51.79 9.96 29.47
N SER A 211 52.49 11.09 29.50
CA SER A 211 53.46 11.39 30.54
C SER A 211 52.78 12.13 31.68
N ILE A 212 53.10 11.73 32.92
CA ILE A 212 52.78 12.47 34.13
C ILE A 212 54.06 13.22 34.53
N GLU A 213 53.97 14.54 34.52
CA GLU A 213 55.06 15.44 34.85
C GLU A 213 54.79 16.09 36.22
N GLY A 214 55.84 16.32 37.02
CA GLY A 214 55.72 16.95 38.34
C GLY A 214 55.16 16.04 39.44
N SER A 215 55.34 16.45 40.70
CA SER A 215 54.84 15.74 41.87
C SER A 215 53.37 16.07 42.13
N THR A 216 52.61 15.14 42.68
CA THR A 216 51.29 15.45 43.26
C THR A 216 51.39 15.90 44.72
N ASN A 217 52.61 16.01 45.26
CA ASN A 217 52.91 16.44 46.63
C ASN A 217 52.18 15.62 47.71
N GLY A 218 52.00 14.33 47.45
CA GLY A 218 51.34 13.40 48.38
C GLY A 218 49.81 13.36 48.27
N GLU A 219 49.21 14.21 47.45
CA GLU A 219 47.76 14.23 47.22
C GLU A 219 47.36 13.35 46.04
N TRP A 220 46.14 12.82 46.08
CA TRP A 220 45.54 12.09 44.96
C TRP A 220 45.08 13.05 43.86
N ALA A 221 45.43 12.73 42.62
CA ALA A 221 44.92 13.36 41.41
C ALA A 221 44.13 12.34 40.59
N SER A 222 43.18 12.81 39.76
CA SER A 222 42.42 11.98 38.83
C SER A 222 42.67 12.44 37.41
N ASP A 223 42.78 11.51 36.46
CA ASP A 223 42.86 11.82 35.03
C ASP A 223 41.86 10.95 34.24
N THR A 224 41.39 11.46 33.12
CA THR A 224 40.53 10.72 32.17
C THR A 224 41.04 10.98 30.77
N ILE A 225 41.59 9.94 30.15
CA ILE A 225 42.33 10.06 28.90
C ILE A 225 41.60 9.28 27.82
N ASN A 226 41.25 9.96 26.73
CA ASN A 226 40.58 9.31 25.60
C ASN A 226 41.57 8.40 24.84
N PHE A 227 41.08 7.23 24.42
CA PHE A 227 41.81 6.40 23.47
C PHE A 227 41.86 7.10 22.11
N VAL A 228 43.05 7.12 21.51
CA VAL A 228 43.22 7.53 20.12
C VAL A 228 43.11 6.30 19.23
N TYR A 229 41.98 6.14 18.55
CA TYR A 229 41.75 5.06 17.58
C TYR A 229 42.44 5.37 16.26
N ALA A 230 43.32 4.48 15.81
CA ALA A 230 43.89 4.53 14.47
C ALA A 230 42.87 4.07 13.42
N ASP A 231 42.06 3.06 13.76
CA ASP A 231 40.91 2.62 12.99
C ASP A 231 39.76 2.26 13.94
N LYS A 232 38.63 2.96 13.79
CA LYS A 232 37.42 2.74 14.62
C LYS A 232 36.69 1.44 14.27
N ASN A 233 36.96 0.84 13.11
CA ASN A 233 36.29 -0.35 12.60
C ASN A 233 37.12 -1.63 12.81
N ALA A 234 38.44 -1.54 12.95
CA ALA A 234 39.31 -2.70 13.18
C ALA A 234 38.88 -3.50 14.42
N SER A 235 38.84 -4.84 14.35
CA SER A 235 38.51 -5.68 15.51
C SER A 235 39.47 -5.44 16.68
N VAL A 236 38.99 -5.55 17.91
CA VAL A 236 39.84 -5.57 19.11
C VAL A 236 39.85 -7.00 19.63
N GLU A 237 41.04 -7.55 19.90
CA GLU A 237 41.21 -8.91 20.41
C GLU A 237 41.97 -8.94 21.74
N LYS A 238 42.85 -7.96 21.95
CA LYS A 238 43.75 -7.90 23.10
C LYS A 238 43.93 -6.46 23.58
N LEU A 239 44.23 -6.35 24.87
CA LEU A 239 44.48 -5.11 25.59
C LEU A 239 45.73 -5.26 26.46
N ASN A 240 46.47 -4.17 26.61
CA ASN A 240 47.42 -4.02 27.70
C ASN A 240 47.32 -2.60 28.28
N VAL A 241 47.54 -2.50 29.59
CA VAL A 241 47.64 -1.25 30.34
C VAL A 241 48.94 -1.29 31.11
N ILE A 242 49.72 -0.20 31.08
CA ILE A 242 51.01 -0.08 31.77
C ILE A 242 51.03 1.24 32.55
N PHE A 243 51.31 1.15 33.84
CA PHE A 243 51.67 2.29 34.67
C PHE A 243 53.13 2.18 35.06
N SER A 244 53.92 3.23 34.83
CA SER A 244 55.37 3.24 35.05
C SER A 244 55.77 4.46 35.87
N ALA A 245 56.54 4.24 36.94
CA ALA A 245 57.14 5.32 37.73
C ALA A 245 58.29 6.04 36.98
N THR A 246 58.77 5.48 35.88
CA THR A 246 59.76 6.08 34.97
C THR A 246 59.14 6.52 33.64
N ASP A 247 59.93 7.23 32.82
CA ASP A 247 59.68 7.36 31.39
C ASP A 247 59.88 5.98 30.74
N TYR A 248 58.78 5.28 30.48
CA TYR A 248 58.79 3.85 30.16
C TYR A 248 59.62 3.51 28.91
N PHE A 249 59.60 4.38 27.91
CA PHE A 249 60.38 4.20 26.68
C PHE A 249 61.67 5.03 26.65
N GLY A 250 61.96 5.78 27.72
CA GLY A 250 63.10 6.68 27.84
C GLY A 250 64.45 5.98 28.06
N ASP A 251 65.52 6.78 28.15
CA ASP A 251 66.85 6.27 28.46
C ASP A 251 66.92 5.77 29.91
N ARG A 252 67.28 4.51 30.09
CA ARG A 252 67.47 3.85 31.39
C ARG A 252 68.41 4.61 32.33
N ASN A 253 69.39 5.34 31.80
CA ASN A 253 70.33 6.11 32.62
C ASN A 253 69.67 7.30 33.32
N ASN A 254 68.51 7.75 32.83
CA ASN A 254 67.75 8.83 33.44
C ASN A 254 66.87 8.37 34.61
N ILE A 255 66.87 7.06 34.93
CA ILE A 255 66.06 6.53 36.02
C ILE A 255 66.59 6.99 37.38
N VAL A 256 65.73 7.61 38.15
CA VAL A 256 66.04 8.18 39.46
C VAL A 256 65.57 7.22 40.56
N ASP A 257 66.49 6.84 41.47
CA ASP A 257 66.19 5.94 42.59
C ASP A 257 65.26 6.66 43.58
N GLY A 258 64.20 5.99 44.03
CA GLY A 258 63.23 6.53 44.98
C GLY A 258 62.06 7.31 44.37
N ASN A 259 62.09 7.66 43.07
CA ASN A 259 60.90 8.21 42.40
C ASN A 259 59.78 7.16 42.35
N SER A 260 58.53 7.58 42.57
CA SER A 260 57.40 6.67 42.70
C SER A 260 56.11 7.16 42.06
N LEU A 261 55.25 6.18 41.75
CA LEU A 261 53.89 6.36 41.25
C LEU A 261 52.97 5.42 42.02
N THR A 262 51.91 5.94 42.62
CA THR A 262 50.84 5.15 43.22
C THR A 262 49.60 5.24 42.34
N ILE A 263 48.93 4.14 42.04
CA ILE A 263 47.77 4.07 41.14
C ILE A 263 46.61 3.36 41.83
N ASP A 264 45.40 3.87 41.59
CA ASP A 264 44.14 3.31 42.08
C ASP A 264 42.98 3.59 41.11
N ASN A 265 41.83 2.94 41.32
CA ASN A 265 40.54 3.17 40.63
C ASN A 265 40.64 3.24 39.09
N VAL A 266 41.37 2.31 38.47
CA VAL A 266 41.49 2.26 37.01
C VAL A 266 40.22 1.68 36.40
N GLU A 267 39.58 2.44 35.52
CA GLU A 267 38.37 2.02 34.82
C GLU A 267 38.37 2.48 33.36
N PHE A 268 37.65 1.74 32.53
CA PHE A 268 37.31 2.14 31.17
C PHE A 268 35.98 2.87 31.12
N VAL A 269 35.92 3.93 30.31
CA VAL A 269 34.73 4.74 30.08
C VAL A 269 34.17 4.45 28.69
N TYR A 270 32.87 4.21 28.61
CA TYR A 270 32.14 3.91 27.38
C TYR A 270 31.05 4.96 27.18
N TYR A 271 31.16 5.77 26.14
CA TYR A 271 30.20 6.81 25.85
C TYR A 271 28.96 6.23 25.19
N HIS A 272 27.79 6.57 25.72
CA HIS A 272 26.50 6.08 25.25
C HIS A 272 25.54 7.23 24.89
N ALA A 273 26.07 8.37 24.43
CA ALA A 273 25.30 9.54 23.99
C ALA A 273 25.36 9.75 22.47
N LEU A 274 24.42 10.52 21.92
CA LEU A 274 24.50 11.07 20.56
C LEU A 274 25.21 12.44 20.56
N THR A 275 25.86 12.78 19.45
CA THR A 275 26.42 14.11 19.15
C THR A 275 25.66 14.85 18.04
N ALA A 276 24.80 14.14 17.31
CA ALA A 276 23.87 14.72 16.35
C ALA A 276 22.63 13.83 16.23
N LEU A 277 21.47 14.45 16.00
CA LEU A 277 20.19 13.80 15.72
C LEU A 277 19.37 14.69 14.80
N SER A 278 18.78 14.12 13.76
CA SER A 278 17.81 14.78 12.88
C SER A 278 16.73 13.80 12.43
N THR A 279 15.67 14.30 11.78
CA THR A 279 14.58 13.47 11.23
C THR A 279 14.07 14.04 9.92
N THR A 280 13.43 13.18 9.13
CA THR A 280 12.59 13.56 7.99
C THR A 280 11.09 13.40 8.31
N ASP A 281 10.24 13.88 7.40
CA ASP A 281 8.81 13.52 7.35
C ASP A 281 8.61 12.16 6.64
N SER A 282 7.35 11.82 6.35
CA SER A 282 6.93 10.63 5.60
C SER A 282 7.20 10.72 4.09
N GLU A 283 7.65 11.86 3.57
CA GLU A 283 8.05 12.04 2.16
C GLU A 283 9.58 12.05 2.00
N GLY A 284 10.31 12.03 3.12
CA GLY A 284 11.78 12.05 3.15
C GLY A 284 12.37 13.47 3.19
N ASN A 285 11.56 14.51 3.36
CA ASN A 285 12.03 15.88 3.51
C ASN A 285 12.50 16.13 4.94
N ALA A 286 13.59 16.89 5.12
CA ALA A 286 14.09 17.22 6.45
C ALA A 286 13.07 18.04 7.25
N VAL A 287 12.87 17.68 8.52
CA VAL A 287 11.99 18.41 9.43
C VAL A 287 12.76 18.81 10.67
N GLU A 288 12.58 20.06 11.10
CA GLU A 288 13.22 20.57 12.30
C GLU A 288 12.61 19.94 13.56
N LEU A 289 13.48 19.51 14.46
CA LEU A 289 13.10 19.25 15.85
C LEU A 289 12.59 20.55 16.47
N ASN A 290 11.71 20.46 17.47
CA ASN A 290 11.20 21.64 18.19
C ASN A 290 12.31 22.53 18.80
N GLU A 291 13.51 21.97 19.03
CA GLU A 291 14.69 22.68 19.50
C GLU A 291 15.96 22.08 18.85
N PRO A 292 17.03 22.87 18.63
CA PRO A 292 18.30 22.34 18.13
C PRO A 292 18.82 21.18 19.00
N PHE A 293 19.38 20.14 18.37
CA PHE A 293 19.89 19.00 19.12
C PHE A 293 20.95 19.42 20.16
N ALA A 294 20.81 18.91 21.38
CA ALA A 294 21.78 19.05 22.47
C ALA A 294 22.02 17.70 23.14
N THR A 295 23.26 17.41 23.54
CA THR A 295 23.67 16.09 24.03
C THR A 295 23.01 15.70 25.36
N ASP A 296 22.57 16.70 26.13
CA ASP A 296 21.91 16.61 27.43
C ASP A 296 20.38 16.76 27.33
N ARG A 297 19.81 16.83 26.12
CA ARG A 297 18.37 16.83 25.87
C ARG A 297 17.92 15.52 25.26
N TYR A 298 16.95 14.90 25.92
CA TYR A 298 16.51 13.54 25.62
C TYR A 298 15.14 13.45 24.95
N ASN A 299 14.33 14.50 24.95
CA ASN A 299 12.98 14.46 24.40
C ASN A 299 12.78 15.58 23.39
N TYR A 300 12.26 15.22 22.22
CA TYR A 300 11.99 16.11 21.10
C TYR A 300 10.58 15.87 20.57
N THR A 301 10.02 16.89 19.91
CA THR A 301 8.76 16.78 19.18
C THR A 301 8.96 17.31 17.77
N VAL A 302 8.20 16.81 16.80
CA VAL A 302 8.23 17.27 15.42
C VAL A 302 6.82 17.40 14.85
N ASN A 303 6.60 18.42 14.00
CA ASN A 303 5.31 18.66 13.34
C ASN A 303 5.21 17.88 12.02
N ALA A 304 5.41 16.56 12.08
CA ALA A 304 5.32 15.65 10.94
C ALA A 304 4.81 14.28 11.39
N ALA A 305 4.27 13.49 10.47
CA ALA A 305 3.90 12.10 10.70
C ALA A 305 5.10 11.18 10.50
N TYR A 306 5.12 10.06 11.22
CA TYR A 306 6.13 9.02 11.08
C TYR A 306 5.65 7.91 10.14
N ASP A 307 6.50 7.50 9.22
CA ASP A 307 6.31 6.32 8.37
C ASP A 307 7.55 5.43 8.53
N VAL A 308 7.37 4.20 9.00
CA VAL A 308 8.48 3.27 9.32
C VAL A 308 9.35 2.92 8.11
N TYR A 309 8.81 3.05 6.89
CA TYR A 309 9.53 2.73 5.65
C TYR A 309 10.14 3.97 4.99
N LYS A 310 9.60 5.17 5.25
CA LYS A 310 10.02 6.41 4.57
C LYS A 310 10.76 7.39 5.46
N THR A 311 10.40 7.47 6.74
CA THR A 311 11.03 8.40 7.68
C THR A 311 12.44 7.94 8.03
N LYS A 312 13.40 8.84 7.82
CA LYS A 312 14.80 8.61 8.17
C LYS A 312 15.15 9.41 9.41
N VAL A 313 15.93 8.80 10.30
CA VAL A 313 16.40 9.42 11.54
C VAL A 313 17.92 9.32 11.62
N PRO A 314 18.65 10.19 10.90
CA PRO A 314 20.11 10.22 10.96
C PRO A 314 20.60 10.61 12.35
N TYR A 315 21.68 9.98 12.78
CA TYR A 315 22.32 10.27 14.05
C TYR A 315 23.83 10.06 13.98
N THR A 316 24.55 10.69 14.92
CA THR A 316 25.97 10.44 15.16
C THR A 316 26.14 10.01 16.61
N LYS A 317 26.68 8.80 16.85
CA LYS A 317 27.01 8.32 18.19
C LYS A 317 28.34 8.90 18.69
N LYS A 318 28.44 9.18 19.99
CA LYS A 318 29.66 9.63 20.65
C LYS A 318 30.66 8.48 20.84
N GLY A 319 30.17 7.33 21.31
CA GLY A 319 31.02 6.17 21.61
C GLY A 319 31.40 5.37 20.37
N VAL A 320 32.67 4.96 20.29
CA VAL A 320 33.19 4.17 19.16
C VAL A 320 32.48 2.83 19.08
N GLY A 321 32.42 2.08 20.19
CA GLY A 321 31.73 0.79 20.27
C GLY A 321 30.22 0.86 20.49
N ALA A 322 29.65 2.03 20.76
CA ALA A 322 28.24 2.14 21.13
C ALA A 322 27.28 1.61 20.05
N LYS A 323 26.19 0.98 20.48
CA LYS A 323 25.14 0.42 19.61
C LYS A 323 23.87 1.25 19.73
N VAL A 324 23.19 1.48 18.62
CA VAL A 324 21.95 2.27 18.59
C VAL A 324 20.81 1.38 18.13
N GLU A 325 19.75 1.34 18.93
CA GLU A 325 18.50 0.64 18.64
C GLU A 325 17.37 1.67 18.54
N GLN A 326 16.43 1.45 17.62
CA GLN A 326 15.28 2.32 17.42
C GLN A 326 13.98 1.50 17.50
N SER A 327 12.95 2.08 18.10
CA SER A 327 11.61 1.49 18.17
C SER A 327 10.54 2.58 18.13
N TYR A 328 9.50 2.41 17.33
CA TYR A 328 8.39 3.35 17.23
C TYR A 328 7.12 2.76 17.86
N ASP A 329 6.43 3.56 18.66
CA ASP A 329 5.12 3.23 19.22
C ASP A 329 4.04 3.99 18.44
N GLU A 330 3.25 3.26 17.65
CA GLU A 330 2.18 3.80 16.81
C GLU A 330 1.06 4.47 17.63
N ALA A 331 0.77 3.96 18.84
CA ALA A 331 -0.31 4.48 19.66
C ALA A 331 0.03 5.83 20.29
N THR A 332 1.30 6.03 20.66
CA THR A 332 1.77 7.28 21.27
C THR A 332 2.45 8.23 20.28
N CYS A 333 2.72 7.75 19.07
CA CYS A 333 3.51 8.40 18.02
C CYS A 333 4.93 8.78 18.47
N VAL A 334 5.56 7.94 19.30
CA VAL A 334 6.90 8.19 19.86
C VAL A 334 7.93 7.23 19.28
N LEU A 335 8.95 7.79 18.63
CA LEU A 335 10.17 7.07 18.30
C LEU A 335 11.12 7.12 19.49
N THR A 336 11.58 5.96 19.94
CA THR A 336 12.59 5.78 20.98
C THR A 336 13.91 5.36 20.34
N ILE A 337 15.00 6.02 20.73
CA ILE A 337 16.36 5.77 20.24
C ILE A 337 17.22 5.45 21.47
N SER A 338 17.62 4.20 21.62
CA SER A 338 18.46 3.75 22.73
C SER A 338 19.90 3.61 22.26
N VAL A 339 20.80 4.42 22.82
CA VAL A 339 22.24 4.36 22.59
C VAL A 339 22.86 3.62 23.76
N LYS A 340 23.32 2.39 23.52
CA LYS A 340 23.96 1.52 24.50
C LYS A 340 25.47 1.63 24.36
N GLY A 341 26.19 1.83 25.46
CA GLY A 341 27.65 1.73 25.45
C GLY A 341 28.09 0.33 25.06
N ASP A 342 29.35 0.16 24.67
CA ASP A 342 29.85 -1.16 24.27
C ASP A 342 29.85 -2.15 25.45
N ASP A 343 29.94 -1.63 26.67
CA ASP A 343 29.88 -2.33 27.95
C ASP A 343 28.45 -2.44 28.53
N TYR A 344 27.42 -2.07 27.77
CA TYR A 344 26.04 -2.22 28.22
C TYR A 344 25.69 -3.68 28.41
N ASP A 345 25.22 -4.00 29.60
CA ASP A 345 24.67 -5.28 29.95
C ASP A 345 23.50 -5.06 30.91
N ALA A 346 22.36 -5.70 30.64
CA ALA A 346 21.13 -5.41 31.37
C ALA A 346 21.18 -5.82 32.85
N GLU A 347 22.03 -6.79 33.21
CA GLU A 347 22.14 -7.29 34.58
C GLU A 347 23.29 -6.62 35.33
N THR A 348 24.41 -6.40 34.65
CA THR A 348 25.69 -6.05 35.28
C THR A 348 26.10 -4.59 35.06
N ASN A 349 25.54 -3.90 34.06
CA ASN A 349 25.75 -2.47 33.82
C ASN A 349 24.57 -1.80 33.08
N PRO A 350 23.38 -1.81 33.70
CA PRO A 350 22.17 -1.27 33.07
C PRO A 350 22.22 0.26 32.87
N SER A 351 23.16 0.96 33.51
CA SER A 351 23.35 2.40 33.38
C SER A 351 24.07 2.84 32.10
N SER A 352 24.73 1.93 31.37
CA SER A 352 25.44 2.27 30.13
C SER A 352 24.51 2.40 28.92
N VAL A 353 23.46 3.22 29.07
CA VAL A 353 22.49 3.51 28.02
C VAL A 353 21.94 4.92 28.19
N THR A 354 21.80 5.65 27.08
CA THR A 354 21.00 6.87 27.02
C THR A 354 19.87 6.68 26.04
N THR A 355 18.67 7.11 26.42
CA THR A 355 17.48 7.08 25.57
C THR A 355 17.12 8.48 25.11
N TYR A 356 16.90 8.64 23.80
CA TYR A 356 16.32 9.82 23.18
C TYR A 356 14.94 9.49 22.64
N THR A 357 14.02 10.45 22.64
CA THR A 357 12.69 10.30 22.06
C THR A 357 12.36 11.42 21.08
N ILE A 358 11.64 11.08 20.01
CA ILE A 358 11.04 12.03 19.08
C ILE A 358 9.54 11.71 19.01
N LYS A 359 8.70 12.63 19.47
CA LYS A 359 7.24 12.53 19.34
C LYS A 359 6.80 13.19 18.03
N TYR A 360 6.23 12.38 17.15
CA TYR A 360 5.63 12.80 15.89
C TYR A 360 4.16 13.19 16.09
N LYS A 361 3.58 13.86 15.10
CA LYS A 361 2.14 14.06 15.03
C LYS A 361 1.44 12.83 14.48
N LYS A 362 0.17 12.66 14.84
CA LYS A 362 -0.70 11.67 14.22
C LYS A 362 -0.85 11.94 12.72
N PRO A 363 -0.92 10.90 11.87
CA PRO A 363 -1.30 11.08 10.47
C PRO A 363 -2.72 11.68 10.39
N ALA A 364 -2.99 12.44 9.34
CA ALA A 364 -4.33 12.96 9.09
C ALA A 364 -5.27 11.83 8.66
N PRO A 365 -6.54 11.83 9.08
CA PRO A 365 -7.53 10.85 8.65
C PRO A 365 -7.74 10.90 7.13
N THR A 366 -7.98 9.74 6.54
CA THR A 366 -8.37 9.54 5.12
C THR A 366 -9.86 9.28 4.96
N LEU A 367 -10.37 9.30 3.73
CA LEU A 367 -11.67 8.70 3.38
C LEU A 367 -11.50 7.20 3.16
N ASN A 368 -12.43 6.40 3.70
CA ASN A 368 -12.61 4.98 3.40
C ASN A 368 -13.52 4.77 2.18
N SER A 369 -14.46 5.69 1.93
CA SER A 369 -15.34 5.67 0.77
C SER A 369 -15.69 7.09 0.32
N LEU A 370 -15.92 7.23 -0.99
CA LEU A 370 -16.48 8.42 -1.63
C LEU A 370 -17.36 7.97 -2.79
N VAL A 371 -18.65 8.20 -2.67
CA VAL A 371 -19.67 7.79 -3.64
C VAL A 371 -20.48 9.01 -4.09
N VAL A 372 -20.69 9.17 -5.38
CA VAL A 372 -21.60 10.18 -5.95
C VAL A 372 -22.51 9.50 -6.95
N ALA A 373 -23.83 9.62 -6.77
CA ALA A 373 -24.85 9.02 -7.65
C ALA A 373 -24.55 7.53 -7.96
N GLY A 374 -24.21 6.76 -6.92
CA GLY A 374 -23.89 5.32 -7.01
C GLY A 374 -22.46 4.99 -7.47
N HIS A 375 -21.72 5.94 -8.04
CA HIS A 375 -20.33 5.72 -8.46
C HIS A 375 -19.36 5.83 -7.28
N GLU A 376 -18.64 4.74 -6.97
CA GLU A 376 -17.59 4.71 -5.94
C GLU A 376 -16.23 5.16 -6.52
N PHE A 377 -15.76 6.35 -6.12
CA PHE A 377 -14.47 6.91 -6.52
C PHE A 377 -13.31 6.39 -5.66
N ILE A 378 -13.58 6.22 -4.36
CA ILE A 378 -12.61 5.68 -3.41
C ILE A 378 -13.14 4.33 -2.95
N ALA A 379 -12.44 3.27 -3.33
CA ALA A 379 -12.67 1.92 -2.84
C ALA A 379 -11.52 1.47 -1.93
N ALA A 380 -11.72 0.35 -1.22
CA ALA A 380 -10.71 -0.17 -0.29
C ALA A 380 -9.34 -0.41 -0.97
N GLY A 381 -8.29 0.20 -0.43
CA GLY A 381 -6.92 0.10 -0.94
C GLY A 381 -6.55 1.13 -2.01
N ASN A 382 -7.48 1.98 -2.44
CA ASN A 382 -7.18 3.11 -3.31
C ASN A 382 -6.58 4.27 -2.49
N THR A 383 -5.38 4.73 -2.85
CA THR A 383 -4.69 5.87 -2.21
C THR A 383 -4.81 7.17 -3.01
N ASP A 384 -5.47 7.13 -4.17
CA ASP A 384 -5.65 8.29 -5.03
C ASP A 384 -6.54 9.33 -4.35
N LYS A 385 -6.26 10.59 -4.69
CA LYS A 385 -6.96 11.76 -4.13
C LYS A 385 -7.58 12.63 -5.20
N ASN A 386 -7.36 12.33 -6.48
CA ASN A 386 -7.83 13.14 -7.59
C ASN A 386 -8.49 12.21 -8.61
N PHE A 387 -9.77 12.47 -8.87
CA PHE A 387 -10.60 11.67 -9.75
C PHE A 387 -11.24 12.56 -10.81
N THR A 388 -11.72 11.93 -11.87
CA THR A 388 -12.43 12.60 -12.96
C THR A 388 -13.68 11.81 -13.31
N ALA A 389 -14.74 12.54 -13.63
CA ALA A 389 -16.04 12.03 -14.04
C ALA A 389 -16.47 12.83 -15.28
N THR A 390 -16.97 12.15 -16.32
CA THR A 390 -17.35 12.82 -17.57
C THR A 390 -18.73 13.46 -17.50
N GLY A 391 -19.60 12.95 -16.62
CA GLY A 391 -20.97 13.42 -16.40
C GLY A 391 -21.07 14.53 -15.36
N ASN A 392 -22.26 14.63 -14.74
CA ASN A 392 -22.61 15.69 -13.80
C ASN A 392 -22.36 15.32 -12.33
N TYR A 393 -22.26 16.35 -11.48
CA TYR A 393 -22.27 16.21 -10.02
C TYR A 393 -23.70 16.23 -9.47
N TYR A 394 -23.99 15.32 -8.53
CA TYR A 394 -25.29 15.16 -7.87
C TYR A 394 -25.14 15.34 -6.36
N ALA A 395 -25.41 16.55 -5.86
CA ALA A 395 -25.13 16.93 -4.47
C ALA A 395 -25.94 16.14 -3.43
N ASP A 396 -27.20 15.84 -3.73
CA ASP A 396 -28.10 15.12 -2.82
C ASP A 396 -27.77 13.62 -2.71
N GLU A 397 -26.81 13.14 -3.53
CA GLU A 397 -26.36 11.75 -3.59
C GLU A 397 -24.86 11.60 -3.32
N LEU A 398 -24.26 12.58 -2.65
CA LEU A 398 -22.90 12.48 -2.13
C LEU A 398 -22.89 11.70 -0.81
N GLN A 399 -22.14 10.60 -0.78
CA GLN A 399 -21.90 9.80 0.41
C GLN A 399 -20.41 9.57 0.62
N TYR A 400 -19.94 9.60 1.87
CA TYR A 400 -18.55 9.32 2.21
C TYR A 400 -18.45 8.77 3.64
N THR A 401 -17.37 8.05 3.91
CA THR A 401 -17.02 7.59 5.26
C THR A 401 -15.56 7.91 5.54
N ALA A 402 -15.26 8.54 6.67
CA ALA A 402 -13.89 8.80 7.10
C ALA A 402 -13.29 7.59 7.84
N SER A 403 -11.96 7.50 7.85
CA SER A 403 -11.18 6.49 8.60
C SER A 403 -11.20 6.69 10.12
N SER A 404 -11.61 7.87 10.59
CA SER A 404 -11.71 8.24 12.00
C SER A 404 -13.09 8.83 12.27
N GLU A 405 -13.76 8.38 13.32
CA GLU A 405 -15.05 8.95 13.78
C GLU A 405 -14.88 10.38 14.32
N ALA A 406 -13.67 10.76 14.72
CA ALA A 406 -13.35 12.11 15.18
C ALA A 406 -13.01 13.08 14.03
N ALA A 407 -12.91 12.58 12.80
CA ALA A 407 -12.60 13.41 11.64
C ALA A 407 -13.76 14.35 11.30
N HIS A 408 -13.41 15.59 10.99
CA HIS A 408 -14.31 16.55 10.36
C HIS A 408 -14.08 16.53 8.84
N VAL A 409 -15.17 16.38 8.07
CA VAL A 409 -15.13 16.41 6.60
C VAL A 409 -15.89 17.63 6.12
N SER A 410 -15.19 18.55 5.46
CA SER A 410 -15.82 19.68 4.76
C SER A 410 -15.88 19.41 3.26
N THR A 411 -17.01 19.80 2.65
CA THR A 411 -17.27 19.60 1.22
C THR A 411 -17.51 20.94 0.54
N ASP A 412 -16.85 21.18 -0.59
CA ASP A 412 -17.03 22.36 -1.41
C ASP A 412 -17.14 21.96 -2.89
N TYR A 413 -18.11 22.54 -3.60
CA TYR A 413 -18.27 22.31 -5.04
C TYR A 413 -18.15 23.62 -5.81
N ASP A 414 -17.05 23.76 -6.55
CA ASP A 414 -16.87 24.86 -7.49
C ASP A 414 -17.59 24.52 -8.80
N LYS A 415 -18.78 25.10 -8.97
CA LYS A 415 -19.60 24.92 -10.17
C LYS A 415 -18.92 25.42 -11.45
N ALA A 416 -18.07 26.45 -11.38
CA ALA A 416 -17.40 26.99 -12.57
C ALA A 416 -16.25 26.07 -13.01
N ALA A 417 -15.55 25.45 -12.06
CA ALA A 417 -14.51 24.47 -12.34
C ALA A 417 -15.02 23.03 -12.51
N GLY A 418 -16.29 22.78 -12.18
CA GLY A 418 -16.86 21.42 -12.12
C GLY A 418 -16.21 20.56 -11.04
N LYS A 419 -15.70 21.14 -9.96
CA LYS A 419 -14.77 20.46 -9.04
C LYS A 419 -15.36 20.32 -7.64
N LEU A 420 -15.59 19.07 -7.22
CA LEU A 420 -15.87 18.71 -5.84
C LEU A 420 -14.55 18.56 -5.07
N THR A 421 -14.47 19.16 -3.89
CA THR A 421 -13.34 19.06 -2.97
C THR A 421 -13.85 18.60 -1.60
N LEU A 422 -13.26 17.53 -1.07
CA LEU A 422 -13.48 17.07 0.30
C LEU A 422 -12.19 17.24 1.10
N THR A 423 -12.24 18.00 2.18
CA THR A 423 -11.11 18.16 3.12
C THR A 423 -11.41 17.39 4.39
N VAL A 424 -10.54 16.44 4.73
CA VAL A 424 -10.64 15.56 5.89
C VAL A 424 -9.57 15.96 6.91
N GLU A 425 -10.00 16.42 8.08
CA GLU A 425 -9.12 16.95 9.11
C GLU A 425 -9.49 16.42 10.50
N GLU A 426 -8.53 16.36 11.40
CA GLU A 426 -8.73 16.03 12.82
C GLU A 426 -7.74 16.82 13.68
N ASP A 427 -8.20 17.30 14.83
CA ASP A 427 -7.36 18.07 15.74
C ASP A 427 -6.14 17.25 16.22
N GLY A 428 -4.96 17.87 16.14
CA GLY A 428 -3.71 17.24 16.58
C GLY A 428 -3.05 16.33 15.53
N THR A 429 -3.58 16.24 14.31
CA THR A 429 -2.91 15.57 13.19
C THR A 429 -1.99 16.50 12.41
N VAL A 430 -1.27 15.94 11.43
CA VAL A 430 -0.64 16.71 10.34
C VAL A 430 -1.67 17.36 9.42
N ALA A 431 -1.21 18.03 8.36
CA ALA A 431 -2.06 18.72 7.40
C ALA A 431 -3.21 17.83 6.87
N PRO A 432 -4.42 18.38 6.66
CA PRO A 432 -5.58 17.64 6.20
C PRO A 432 -5.36 16.88 4.90
N ASN A 433 -6.07 15.78 4.72
CA ASN A 433 -6.17 15.11 3.42
C ASN A 433 -7.22 15.81 2.56
N VAL A 434 -6.88 16.09 1.31
CA VAL A 434 -7.80 16.72 0.34
C VAL A 434 -8.05 15.77 -0.80
N TYR A 435 -9.32 15.48 -1.06
CA TYR A 435 -9.81 14.65 -2.17
C TYR A 435 -10.55 15.52 -3.16
N THR A 436 -10.37 15.28 -4.46
CA THR A 436 -11.04 16.05 -5.51
C THR A 436 -11.64 15.14 -6.57
N VAL A 437 -12.82 15.50 -7.05
CA VAL A 437 -13.47 14.89 -8.22
C VAL A 437 -13.81 16.01 -9.19
N THR A 438 -13.26 15.95 -10.39
CA THR A 438 -13.58 16.90 -11.47
C THR A 438 -14.64 16.30 -12.38
N PHE A 439 -15.80 16.94 -12.45
CA PHE A 439 -16.94 16.61 -13.31
C PHE A 439 -16.91 17.48 -14.57
N GLU A 440 -16.85 16.85 -15.73
CA GLU A 440 -16.85 17.57 -17.02
C GLU A 440 -18.23 18.12 -17.39
N GLY A 441 -19.30 17.59 -16.79
CA GLY A 441 -20.68 18.04 -17.03
C GLY A 441 -21.20 17.71 -18.43
N LYS A 442 -20.68 16.65 -19.07
CA LYS A 442 -21.17 16.20 -20.37
C LYS A 442 -22.49 15.45 -20.19
N GLU A 443 -23.35 15.56 -21.20
CA GLU A 443 -24.57 14.76 -21.33
C GLU A 443 -24.65 14.22 -22.77
N LYS A 444 -25.25 13.04 -22.92
CA LYS A 444 -25.59 12.48 -24.24
C LYS A 444 -27.01 12.89 -24.61
N GLU A 445 -27.25 13.09 -25.90
CA GLU A 445 -28.61 13.29 -26.41
C GLU A 445 -29.43 12.01 -26.22
N PRO A 446 -30.71 12.11 -25.81
CA PRO A 446 -31.61 10.97 -25.72
C PRO A 446 -31.80 10.27 -27.07
N VAL A 447 -31.79 8.94 -27.06
CA VAL A 447 -31.95 8.12 -28.27
C VAL A 447 -33.28 7.35 -28.28
N TYR A 448 -33.65 6.82 -29.46
CA TYR A 448 -34.81 5.92 -29.65
C TYR A 448 -34.40 4.47 -29.93
N GLN A 449 -33.13 4.20 -30.22
CA GLN A 449 -32.56 2.86 -30.36
C GLN A 449 -31.30 2.77 -29.51
N ILE A 450 -30.94 1.56 -29.07
CA ILE A 450 -29.69 1.35 -28.34
C ILE A 450 -28.53 1.42 -29.35
N PRO A 451 -27.53 2.29 -29.17
CA PRO A 451 -26.38 2.35 -30.07
C PRO A 451 -25.65 1.00 -30.15
N ASN A 452 -25.15 0.66 -31.34
CA ASN A 452 -24.39 -0.58 -31.61
C ASN A 452 -25.08 -1.85 -31.08
N SER A 453 -26.41 -1.91 -31.13
CA SER A 453 -27.18 -3.09 -30.70
C SER A 453 -27.31 -4.15 -31.80
N ASP A 454 -26.83 -3.85 -33.00
CA ASP A 454 -26.47 -4.81 -34.06
C ASP A 454 -25.11 -5.46 -33.82
N PHE A 455 -24.31 -4.95 -32.88
CA PHE A 455 -22.99 -5.47 -32.49
C PHE A 455 -21.96 -5.51 -33.63
N GLU A 456 -22.05 -4.58 -34.57
CA GLU A 456 -21.11 -4.47 -35.68
C GLU A 456 -19.85 -3.67 -35.34
N ASN A 457 -19.96 -2.73 -34.40
CA ASN A 457 -18.86 -1.85 -34.02
C ASN A 457 -18.03 -2.46 -32.88
N TRP A 458 -16.76 -2.76 -33.18
CA TRP A 458 -15.79 -3.32 -32.25
C TRP A 458 -14.52 -2.49 -32.25
N GLY A 459 -13.99 -2.24 -31.04
CA GLY A 459 -12.61 -1.80 -30.89
C GLY A 459 -11.63 -2.93 -31.19
N GLU A 460 -10.34 -2.70 -30.92
CA GLU A 460 -9.32 -3.73 -31.15
C GLU A 460 -9.57 -5.02 -30.34
N THR A 461 -10.14 -4.89 -29.13
CA THR A 461 -10.30 -6.00 -28.19
C THR A 461 -11.62 -6.02 -27.41
N ALA A 462 -12.51 -5.04 -27.60
CA ALA A 462 -13.74 -4.90 -26.83
C ALA A 462 -14.89 -4.39 -27.71
N LEU A 463 -16.12 -4.67 -27.27
CA LEU A 463 -17.33 -4.11 -27.86
C LEU A 463 -17.29 -2.59 -27.69
N ALA A 464 -17.59 -1.84 -28.75
CA ALA A 464 -17.54 -0.38 -28.73
C ALA A 464 -18.93 0.23 -28.50
N GLU A 465 -18.95 1.55 -28.30
CA GLU A 465 -20.14 2.41 -28.44
C GLU A 465 -21.37 1.97 -27.64
N GLY A 466 -21.47 2.46 -26.40
CA GLY A 466 -22.71 2.36 -25.62
C GLY A 466 -22.90 1.06 -24.83
N TRP A 467 -21.99 0.09 -24.96
CA TRP A 467 -21.96 -1.13 -24.16
C TRP A 467 -20.69 -1.23 -23.30
N ASN A 468 -20.86 -1.80 -22.11
CA ASN A 468 -19.83 -2.00 -21.10
C ASN A 468 -19.87 -3.44 -20.60
N SER A 469 -18.69 -4.01 -20.38
CA SER A 469 -18.48 -5.26 -19.66
C SER A 469 -17.37 -5.05 -18.61
N PHE A 470 -16.81 -6.13 -18.05
CA PHE A 470 -15.84 -6.09 -16.97
C PHE A 470 -14.63 -5.20 -17.24
N GLU A 471 -14.24 -4.96 -18.49
CA GLU A 471 -13.15 -4.06 -18.86
C GLU A 471 -13.34 -2.61 -18.36
N SER A 472 -14.58 -2.17 -18.15
CA SER A 472 -14.91 -0.86 -17.60
C SER A 472 -15.50 -0.94 -16.18
N ALA A 473 -15.36 -2.07 -15.50
CA ALA A 473 -15.94 -2.28 -14.18
C ALA A 473 -15.42 -1.29 -13.12
N ALA A 474 -16.30 -0.92 -12.19
CA ALA A 474 -15.97 -0.17 -10.98
C ALA A 474 -16.11 -1.03 -9.72
N GLY A 475 -15.86 -0.44 -8.55
CA GLY A 475 -15.99 -1.08 -7.25
C GLY A 475 -14.70 -1.70 -6.71
N THR A 476 -14.77 -2.19 -5.47
CA THR A 476 -13.61 -2.69 -4.69
C THR A 476 -12.74 -3.74 -5.41
N PHE A 477 -13.32 -4.59 -6.25
CA PHE A 477 -12.61 -5.64 -6.99
C PHE A 477 -12.36 -5.30 -8.47
N ALA A 478 -12.56 -4.04 -8.90
CA ALA A 478 -12.33 -3.62 -10.29
C ALA A 478 -10.90 -3.89 -10.80
N SER A 479 -9.90 -3.86 -9.91
CA SER A 479 -8.51 -4.20 -10.26
C SER A 479 -8.32 -5.64 -10.75
N PHE A 480 -9.29 -6.53 -10.48
CA PHE A 480 -9.33 -7.91 -10.95
C PHE A 480 -10.17 -8.11 -12.23
N ALA A 481 -10.69 -7.02 -12.82
CA ALA A 481 -11.49 -7.06 -14.05
C ALA A 481 -10.86 -7.88 -15.19
N SER A 482 -9.53 -7.79 -15.37
CA SER A 482 -8.81 -8.53 -16.42
C SER A 482 -8.87 -10.05 -16.27
N MET A 483 -9.25 -10.57 -15.10
CA MET A 483 -9.44 -12.00 -14.87
C MET A 483 -10.86 -12.47 -15.22
N SER A 484 -11.84 -11.56 -15.23
CA SER A 484 -13.24 -11.80 -15.53
C SER A 484 -13.47 -12.18 -17.01
N PRO A 485 -14.59 -12.83 -17.35
CA PRO A 485 -14.91 -13.11 -18.74
C PRO A 485 -15.19 -11.82 -19.51
N MET A 486 -14.63 -11.69 -20.72
CA MET A 486 -14.86 -10.55 -21.61
C MET A 486 -15.75 -10.97 -22.79
N PRO A 487 -16.50 -10.04 -23.42
CA PRO A 487 -17.28 -10.32 -24.60
C PRO A 487 -16.36 -10.69 -25.75
N GLU A 488 -16.78 -11.68 -26.54
CA GLU A 488 -16.05 -12.14 -27.73
C GLU A 488 -16.82 -11.81 -28.99
N LYS A 489 -16.11 -11.30 -30.00
CA LYS A 489 -16.67 -11.12 -31.34
C LYS A 489 -16.84 -12.47 -32.03
N ILE A 490 -18.03 -12.71 -32.57
CA ILE A 490 -18.38 -13.93 -33.31
C ILE A 490 -19.07 -13.58 -34.64
N GLU A 491 -19.32 -14.57 -35.48
CA GLU A 491 -20.20 -14.42 -36.64
C GLU A 491 -21.67 -14.41 -36.17
N GLY A 492 -22.39 -13.34 -36.53
CA GLY A 492 -23.80 -13.11 -36.20
C GLY A 492 -24.78 -13.87 -37.11
N VAL A 493 -26.06 -13.54 -36.99
CA VAL A 493 -27.08 -13.85 -38.01
C VAL A 493 -26.80 -13.02 -39.27
N GLU A 494 -26.41 -11.77 -39.08
CA GLU A 494 -25.87 -10.87 -40.09
C GLU A 494 -24.60 -10.25 -39.51
N GLY A 495 -23.52 -10.18 -40.29
CA GLY A 495 -22.26 -9.56 -39.84
C GLY A 495 -21.67 -10.14 -38.55
N ASN A 496 -21.40 -9.28 -37.57
CA ASN A 496 -20.77 -9.63 -36.30
C ASN A 496 -21.81 -9.77 -35.19
N GLY A 497 -21.65 -10.79 -34.34
CA GLY A 497 -22.39 -10.92 -33.08
C GLY A 497 -21.49 -10.82 -31.87
N VAL A 498 -22.09 -10.82 -30.68
CA VAL A 498 -21.39 -10.85 -29.38
C VAL A 498 -21.62 -12.18 -28.66
N ARG A 499 -20.56 -12.74 -28.09
CA ARG A 499 -20.61 -13.90 -27.20
C ARG A 499 -20.20 -13.52 -25.79
N LEU A 500 -21.06 -13.86 -24.83
CA LEU A 500 -20.77 -13.79 -23.40
C LEU A 500 -20.50 -15.20 -22.87
N LYS A 501 -19.51 -15.33 -21.97
CA LYS A 501 -19.17 -16.60 -21.33
C LYS A 501 -19.16 -16.49 -19.81
N SER A 502 -19.69 -17.47 -19.10
CA SER A 502 -19.45 -17.58 -17.66
C SER A 502 -18.11 -18.30 -17.40
N LYS A 503 -17.42 -17.94 -16.32
CA LYS A 503 -16.05 -18.41 -16.01
C LYS A 503 -15.89 -18.74 -14.53
N ASP A 504 -15.12 -19.79 -14.25
CA ASP A 504 -14.66 -20.12 -12.90
C ASP A 504 -13.43 -19.29 -12.53
N LEU A 505 -13.54 -18.40 -11.55
CA LEU A 505 -12.43 -17.58 -11.04
C LEU A 505 -11.80 -18.17 -9.77
N TRP A 506 -12.07 -19.45 -9.47
CA TRP A 506 -11.70 -20.17 -8.24
C TRP A 506 -12.41 -19.69 -6.97
N VAL A 507 -12.59 -18.37 -6.81
CA VAL A 507 -13.28 -17.75 -5.68
C VAL A 507 -14.79 -17.64 -5.89
N ALA A 508 -15.22 -17.46 -7.13
CA ALA A 508 -16.61 -17.37 -7.53
C ALA A 508 -16.77 -17.78 -9.00
N TYR A 509 -17.99 -18.11 -9.39
CA TYR A 509 -18.35 -18.18 -10.81
C TYR A 509 -18.78 -16.77 -11.22
N ALA A 510 -18.14 -16.25 -12.26
CA ALA A 510 -18.48 -14.95 -12.84
C ALA A 510 -19.32 -15.20 -14.08
N ASN A 511 -20.51 -14.60 -14.13
CA ASN A 511 -21.35 -14.65 -15.32
C ASN A 511 -20.71 -13.78 -16.41
N GLY A 512 -20.78 -14.21 -17.67
CA GLY A 512 -20.63 -13.28 -18.78
C GLY A 512 -21.74 -12.23 -18.70
N ASN A 513 -21.38 -10.96 -18.78
CA ASN A 513 -22.26 -9.83 -18.48
C ASN A 513 -21.92 -8.65 -19.40
N MET A 514 -22.93 -7.97 -19.94
CA MET A 514 -22.78 -6.71 -20.66
C MET A 514 -23.96 -5.79 -20.36
N THR A 515 -23.74 -4.48 -20.40
CA THR A 515 -24.79 -3.50 -20.10
C THR A 515 -24.54 -2.13 -20.76
N THR A 516 -25.58 -1.34 -20.96
CA THR A 516 -25.46 0.09 -21.30
C THR A 516 -25.09 0.97 -20.10
N GLY A 517 -25.17 0.41 -18.89
CA GLY A 517 -24.73 1.04 -17.65
C GLY A 517 -23.24 0.78 -17.34
N ARG A 518 -22.91 0.77 -16.06
CA ARG A 518 -21.62 0.37 -15.48
C ARG A 518 -21.73 -1.05 -14.91
N ILE A 519 -20.72 -1.88 -15.16
CA ILE A 519 -20.52 -3.12 -14.40
C ILE A 519 -19.94 -2.76 -13.03
N ASN A 520 -20.49 -3.32 -11.95
CA ASN A 520 -19.96 -3.14 -10.60
C ASN A 520 -19.34 -4.43 -10.05
N MET A 521 -18.19 -4.33 -9.40
CA MET A 521 -17.44 -5.44 -8.78
C MET A 521 -17.17 -5.12 -7.31
N GLY A 522 -18.21 -4.85 -6.52
CA GLY A 522 -18.07 -4.47 -5.12
C GLY A 522 -17.82 -5.62 -4.14
N SER A 523 -18.13 -6.88 -4.50
CA SER A 523 -18.10 -8.01 -3.55
C SER A 523 -17.62 -9.32 -4.18
N ALA A 524 -16.88 -10.13 -3.43
CA ALA A 524 -16.51 -11.49 -3.86
C ALA A 524 -17.71 -12.46 -3.84
N ASN A 525 -18.82 -12.09 -3.18
CA ASN A 525 -20.06 -12.84 -3.24
C ASN A 525 -20.87 -12.40 -4.47
N ALA A 526 -20.97 -13.28 -5.48
CA ALA A 526 -21.63 -12.95 -6.75
C ALA A 526 -23.07 -12.41 -6.61
N ALA A 527 -23.83 -12.83 -5.60
CA ALA A 527 -25.22 -12.41 -5.41
C ALA A 527 -25.41 -11.07 -4.67
N ASP A 528 -24.32 -10.47 -4.19
CA ASP A 528 -24.33 -9.20 -3.45
C ASP A 528 -24.79 -8.04 -4.33
N ALA A 529 -25.61 -7.14 -3.78
CA ALA A 529 -26.10 -5.94 -4.47
C ALA A 529 -24.98 -5.02 -4.94
N ALA A 530 -23.82 -5.04 -4.26
CA ALA A 530 -22.64 -4.30 -4.67
C ALA A 530 -22.03 -4.77 -6.02
N ASN A 531 -22.52 -5.88 -6.59
CA ASN A 531 -22.12 -6.37 -7.92
C ASN A 531 -23.15 -6.09 -9.01
N TYR A 532 -24.25 -5.41 -8.70
CA TYR A 532 -25.31 -5.17 -9.67
C TYR A 532 -24.86 -4.12 -10.68
N ASN A 533 -25.22 -4.33 -11.95
CA ASN A 533 -25.00 -3.33 -12.98
C ASN A 533 -25.81 -2.09 -12.62
N PHE A 534 -25.34 -0.90 -12.94
CA PHE A 534 -26.11 0.31 -12.65
C PHE A 534 -25.94 1.41 -13.67
N THR A 535 -26.92 2.30 -13.79
CA THR A 535 -26.80 3.52 -14.59
C THR A 535 -25.92 4.53 -13.85
N ASP A 536 -24.73 4.78 -14.37
CA ASP A 536 -23.78 5.73 -13.78
C ASP A 536 -23.94 7.11 -14.40
N ARG A 537 -24.67 7.99 -13.72
CA ARG A 537 -24.94 9.35 -14.21
C ARG A 537 -23.73 10.29 -14.12
N THR A 538 -22.66 9.86 -13.44
CA THR A 538 -21.41 10.61 -13.38
C THR A 538 -20.47 10.26 -14.54
N ASP A 539 -20.81 9.27 -15.37
CA ASP A 539 -20.04 8.89 -16.55
C ASP A 539 -20.93 8.68 -17.78
N VAL A 540 -20.81 9.56 -18.77
CA VAL A 540 -21.59 9.46 -20.02
C VAL A 540 -21.35 8.15 -20.78
N ASN A 541 -20.24 7.45 -20.53
CA ASN A 541 -19.98 6.16 -21.17
C ASN A 541 -20.70 5.00 -20.52
N ALA A 542 -21.26 5.19 -19.32
CA ALA A 542 -21.92 4.18 -18.52
C ALA A 542 -23.35 4.57 -18.13
N ASN A 543 -23.98 5.39 -18.98
CA ASN A 543 -25.41 5.65 -18.99
C ASN A 543 -25.91 5.84 -20.43
N LEU A 544 -27.23 5.69 -20.61
CA LEU A 544 -27.89 5.88 -21.89
C LEU A 544 -29.20 6.66 -21.72
N PRO A 545 -29.19 7.99 -21.92
CA PRO A 545 -30.40 8.81 -21.97
C PRO A 545 -31.34 8.34 -23.08
N PHE A 546 -32.65 8.36 -22.82
CA PHE A 546 -33.61 7.70 -23.70
C PHE A 546 -34.90 8.52 -23.88
N ALA A 547 -35.37 8.64 -25.13
CA ALA A 547 -36.57 9.41 -25.48
C ALA A 547 -37.77 8.53 -25.88
N GLY A 548 -37.53 7.28 -26.27
CA GLY A 548 -38.55 6.41 -26.83
C GLY A 548 -39.56 5.86 -25.81
N GLU A 549 -40.70 5.45 -26.33
CA GLU A 549 -41.69 4.59 -25.67
C GLU A 549 -41.89 3.28 -26.45
N PRO A 550 -40.93 2.35 -26.37
CA PRO A 550 -40.97 1.10 -27.11
C PRO A 550 -42.02 0.15 -26.57
N ASP A 551 -42.64 -0.60 -27.48
CA ASP A 551 -43.68 -1.58 -27.14
C ASP A 551 -43.07 -2.97 -26.90
N ALA A 552 -41.99 -3.29 -27.61
CA ALA A 552 -41.24 -4.52 -27.45
C ALA A 552 -39.76 -4.32 -27.79
N PHE A 553 -38.95 -5.33 -27.56
CA PHE A 553 -37.66 -5.49 -28.22
C PHE A 553 -37.57 -6.87 -28.86
N GLU A 554 -36.76 -6.97 -29.90
CA GLU A 554 -36.39 -8.23 -30.54
C GLU A 554 -34.88 -8.43 -30.43
N VAL A 555 -34.43 -9.66 -30.31
CA VAL A 555 -33.00 -10.03 -30.35
C VAL A 555 -32.85 -11.43 -30.91
N TYR A 556 -31.84 -11.66 -31.75
CA TYR A 556 -31.44 -13.02 -32.11
C TYR A 556 -30.49 -13.54 -31.06
N ALA A 557 -30.78 -14.74 -30.55
CA ALA A 557 -29.97 -15.36 -29.53
C ALA A 557 -29.83 -16.86 -29.76
N ARG A 558 -28.74 -17.40 -29.24
CA ARG A 558 -28.55 -18.84 -29.02
C ARG A 558 -27.77 -19.05 -27.74
N PHE A 559 -28.03 -20.15 -27.05
CA PHE A 559 -27.51 -20.38 -25.72
C PHE A 559 -27.02 -21.82 -25.58
N THR A 560 -25.76 -21.97 -25.19
CA THR A 560 -25.16 -23.25 -24.85
C THR A 560 -24.99 -23.31 -23.33
N PRO A 561 -25.75 -24.16 -22.62
CA PRO A 561 -25.64 -24.28 -21.17
C PRO A 561 -24.30 -24.91 -20.77
N GLY A 562 -23.70 -24.38 -19.72
CA GLY A 562 -22.48 -24.90 -19.11
C GLY A 562 -22.78 -25.82 -17.93
N THR A 563 -22.04 -25.63 -16.83
CA THR A 563 -22.18 -26.41 -15.60
C THR A 563 -22.76 -25.55 -14.47
N ALA A 564 -23.87 -26.01 -13.91
CA ALA A 564 -24.48 -25.40 -12.74
C ALA A 564 -23.61 -25.57 -11.47
N LYS A 565 -23.58 -24.55 -10.61
CA LYS A 565 -22.95 -24.59 -9.29
C LYS A 565 -23.72 -25.45 -8.30
N LYS A 566 -25.05 -25.52 -8.45
CA LYS A 566 -25.96 -26.33 -7.63
C LYS A 566 -26.86 -27.17 -8.54
N GLU A 567 -27.12 -28.40 -8.13
CA GLU A 567 -28.09 -29.25 -8.81
C GLU A 567 -29.48 -28.60 -8.81
N GLY A 568 -30.17 -28.66 -9.95
CA GLY A 568 -31.48 -28.04 -10.14
C GLY A 568 -31.47 -26.55 -10.48
N THR A 569 -30.30 -25.89 -10.56
CA THR A 569 -30.19 -24.54 -11.13
C THR A 569 -30.60 -24.56 -12.60
N GLU A 570 -31.53 -23.67 -12.97
CA GLU A 570 -31.91 -23.46 -14.37
C GLU A 570 -30.79 -22.73 -15.12
N LEU A 571 -30.41 -23.28 -16.28
CA LEU A 571 -29.36 -22.72 -17.15
C LEU A 571 -30.04 -22.06 -18.35
N GLN A 572 -30.03 -20.75 -18.34
CA GLN A 572 -30.62 -19.91 -19.39
C GLN A 572 -29.94 -18.54 -19.39
N GLY A 573 -29.74 -17.98 -20.58
CA GLY A 573 -29.33 -16.59 -20.71
C GLY A 573 -30.49 -15.64 -20.39
N ARG A 574 -30.18 -14.37 -20.17
CA ARG A 574 -31.19 -13.29 -20.05
C ARG A 574 -30.76 -12.10 -20.88
N VAL A 575 -31.72 -11.51 -21.59
CA VAL A 575 -31.66 -10.13 -22.05
C VAL A 575 -32.75 -9.35 -21.32
N GLN A 576 -32.41 -8.19 -20.76
CA GLN A 576 -33.33 -7.35 -20.02
C GLN A 576 -33.11 -5.90 -20.39
N ILE A 577 -34.20 -5.15 -20.52
CA ILE A 577 -34.17 -3.73 -20.80
C ILE A 577 -35.07 -3.06 -19.78
N ILE A 578 -34.49 -2.18 -18.96
CA ILE A 578 -35.22 -1.38 -17.97
C ILE A 578 -35.16 0.08 -18.38
N MET A 579 -36.32 0.72 -18.50
CA MET A 579 -36.43 2.17 -18.61
C MET A 579 -36.74 2.75 -17.24
N HIS A 580 -36.00 3.79 -16.83
CA HIS A 580 -36.11 4.39 -15.51
C HIS A 580 -35.91 5.91 -15.53
N GLY A 581 -36.27 6.57 -14.42
CA GLY A 581 -36.12 8.00 -14.19
C GLY A 581 -34.69 8.44 -13.89
N ASP A 582 -34.52 9.65 -13.35
CA ASP A 582 -33.21 10.24 -13.03
C ASP A 582 -32.62 9.66 -11.74
N ALA A 583 -32.17 8.41 -11.80
CA ALA A 583 -31.60 7.67 -10.68
C ALA A 583 -30.45 6.77 -11.11
N ALA A 584 -29.57 6.43 -10.16
CA ALA A 584 -28.56 5.40 -10.31
C ALA A 584 -29.21 4.00 -10.26
N TYR A 585 -29.98 3.67 -11.30
CA TYR A 585 -30.82 2.47 -11.30
C TYR A 585 -29.99 1.20 -11.44
N HIS A 586 -30.40 0.11 -10.80
CA HIS A 586 -29.64 -1.14 -10.78
C HIS A 586 -30.35 -2.30 -11.52
N ASP A 587 -29.55 -3.20 -12.08
CA ASP A 587 -29.96 -4.53 -12.54
C ASP A 587 -29.04 -5.61 -11.93
N PRO A 588 -29.57 -6.55 -11.10
CA PRO A 588 -30.95 -6.64 -10.62
C PRO A 588 -31.49 -5.41 -9.89
N GLU A 589 -32.81 -5.25 -9.90
CA GLU A 589 -33.50 -4.11 -9.28
C GLU A 589 -33.37 -4.14 -7.75
N LEU A 590 -33.02 -2.98 -7.18
CA LEU A 590 -33.10 -2.74 -5.75
C LEU A 590 -34.50 -2.23 -5.39
N SER A 591 -35.04 -2.70 -4.26
CA SER A 591 -36.42 -2.43 -3.85
C SER A 591 -36.76 -0.95 -3.71
N GLU A 592 -35.79 -0.15 -3.28
CA GLU A 592 -35.88 1.30 -3.06
C GLU A 592 -35.98 2.08 -4.37
N LEU A 593 -35.60 1.48 -5.51
CA LEU A 593 -35.64 2.12 -6.82
C LEU A 593 -36.96 1.86 -7.57
N GLY A 594 -37.91 1.13 -6.99
CA GLY A 594 -39.16 0.77 -7.67
C GLY A 594 -39.99 1.96 -8.15
N ALA A 595 -39.90 3.12 -7.47
CA ALA A 595 -40.56 4.36 -7.90
C ALA A 595 -39.92 4.99 -9.15
N GLU A 596 -38.64 4.70 -9.39
CA GLU A 596 -37.89 5.20 -10.55
C GLU A 596 -38.12 4.34 -11.80
N LYS A 597 -38.67 3.13 -11.65
CA LYS A 597 -38.95 2.23 -12.78
C LYS A 597 -40.12 2.73 -13.61
N ILE A 598 -39.90 2.96 -14.90
CA ILE A 598 -40.95 3.40 -15.83
C ILE A 598 -41.50 2.19 -16.61
N ALA A 599 -40.61 1.38 -17.16
CA ALA A 599 -40.99 0.17 -17.89
C ALA A 599 -39.88 -0.87 -17.87
N SER A 600 -40.22 -2.13 -18.13
CA SER A 600 -39.21 -3.16 -18.37
C SER A 600 -39.71 -4.25 -19.30
N ALA A 601 -38.78 -4.83 -20.05
CA ALA A 601 -38.99 -6.02 -20.86
C ALA A 601 -37.85 -7.01 -20.58
N SER A 602 -38.14 -8.31 -20.59
CA SER A 602 -37.10 -9.34 -20.43
C SER A 602 -37.44 -10.60 -21.21
N VAL A 603 -36.42 -11.26 -21.73
CA VAL A 603 -36.51 -12.61 -22.31
C VAL A 603 -35.48 -13.51 -21.64
N LEU A 604 -35.92 -14.74 -21.34
CA LEU A 604 -35.05 -15.83 -20.92
C LEU A 604 -34.73 -16.69 -22.14
N ILE A 605 -33.44 -16.99 -22.34
CA ILE A 605 -32.92 -17.70 -23.50
C ILE A 605 -32.56 -19.14 -23.08
N PRO A 606 -33.43 -20.13 -23.32
CA PRO A 606 -33.15 -21.51 -23.00
C PRO A 606 -32.10 -22.09 -23.97
N ALA A 607 -31.62 -23.29 -23.68
CA ALA A 607 -30.70 -24.02 -24.55
C ALA A 607 -31.20 -24.10 -25.99
N THR A 608 -30.52 -23.42 -26.89
CA THR A 608 -30.92 -23.24 -28.29
C THR A 608 -29.66 -23.22 -29.14
N ALA A 609 -29.56 -24.13 -30.12
CA ALA A 609 -28.37 -24.25 -30.97
C ALA A 609 -28.39 -23.29 -32.17
N GLU A 610 -29.57 -23.10 -32.76
CA GLU A 610 -29.78 -22.22 -33.89
C GLU A 610 -30.10 -20.80 -33.44
N TRP A 611 -29.66 -19.81 -34.22
CA TRP A 611 -30.08 -18.43 -34.02
C TRP A 611 -31.61 -18.32 -34.04
N THR A 612 -32.17 -17.92 -32.91
CA THR A 612 -33.63 -17.82 -32.73
C THR A 612 -33.97 -16.40 -32.33
N LYS A 613 -35.00 -15.82 -32.95
CA LYS A 613 -35.49 -14.51 -32.57
C LYS A 613 -36.36 -14.61 -31.31
N PHE A 614 -36.01 -13.84 -30.30
CA PHE A 614 -36.79 -13.68 -29.07
C PHE A 614 -37.38 -12.28 -29.04
N THR A 615 -38.62 -12.17 -28.53
CA THR A 615 -39.33 -10.90 -28.40
C THR A 615 -39.73 -10.70 -26.94
N GLY A 616 -39.35 -9.56 -26.36
CA GLY A 616 -39.76 -9.15 -25.02
C GLY A 616 -40.68 -7.94 -25.11
N GLU A 617 -41.90 -8.05 -24.59
CA GLU A 617 -42.85 -6.94 -24.54
C GLU A 617 -42.60 -6.06 -23.30
N PHE A 618 -42.71 -4.74 -23.46
CA PHE A 618 -42.55 -3.81 -22.35
C PHE A 618 -43.79 -3.79 -21.45
N SER A 619 -43.57 -3.95 -20.16
CA SER A 619 -44.56 -3.69 -19.13
C SER A 619 -44.29 -2.32 -18.50
N TYR A 620 -45.27 -1.42 -18.60
CA TYR A 620 -45.21 -0.06 -18.06
C TYR A 620 -45.83 0.00 -16.67
N THR A 621 -45.16 0.68 -15.73
CA THR A 621 -45.61 0.83 -14.34
C THR A 621 -46.63 1.95 -14.15
N GLY A 622 -46.59 2.97 -15.04
CA GLY A 622 -47.33 4.22 -14.91
C GLY A 622 -46.55 5.34 -14.23
N ASN A 623 -45.30 5.09 -13.82
CA ASN A 623 -44.40 6.15 -13.34
C ASN A 623 -43.93 7.02 -14.52
N GLU A 624 -43.66 8.29 -14.24
CA GLU A 624 -43.20 9.29 -15.22
C GLU A 624 -41.96 10.02 -14.70
N SER A 625 -41.11 10.50 -15.61
CA SER A 625 -39.91 11.29 -15.28
C SER A 625 -39.54 12.20 -16.45
N ASP A 626 -39.08 13.41 -16.14
CA ASP A 626 -38.62 14.39 -17.13
C ASP A 626 -37.32 13.94 -17.82
N LYS A 627 -36.43 13.29 -17.06
CA LYS A 627 -35.22 12.64 -17.58
C LYS A 627 -35.39 11.13 -17.50
N ARG A 628 -35.09 10.44 -18.61
CA ARG A 628 -35.25 8.99 -18.73
C ARG A 628 -33.96 8.37 -19.22
N TYR A 629 -33.68 7.18 -18.72
CA TYR A 629 -32.53 6.37 -19.11
C TYR A 629 -32.99 4.95 -19.40
N ILE A 630 -32.17 4.23 -20.18
CA ILE A 630 -32.34 2.80 -20.39
C ILE A 630 -31.11 2.04 -19.88
N LEU A 631 -31.36 1.09 -18.98
CA LEU A 631 -30.38 0.11 -18.53
C LEU A 631 -30.70 -1.21 -19.24
N ALA A 632 -30.07 -1.42 -20.38
CA ALA A 632 -30.09 -2.70 -21.06
C ALA A 632 -28.96 -3.57 -20.54
N SER A 633 -29.22 -4.86 -20.37
CA SER A 633 -28.24 -5.82 -19.89
C SER A 633 -28.47 -7.19 -20.52
N ALA A 634 -27.38 -7.93 -20.68
CA ALA A 634 -27.44 -9.33 -20.97
C ALA A 634 -26.48 -10.12 -20.10
N THR A 635 -26.91 -11.30 -19.66
CA THR A 635 -26.11 -12.18 -18.82
C THR A 635 -26.30 -13.64 -19.17
N THR A 636 -25.23 -14.40 -19.03
CA THR A 636 -25.20 -15.86 -19.23
C THR A 636 -26.06 -16.64 -18.24
N ASN A 637 -26.42 -16.05 -17.09
CA ASN A 637 -27.40 -16.61 -16.16
C ASN A 637 -28.09 -15.49 -15.37
N PRO A 638 -29.44 -15.46 -15.24
CA PRO A 638 -30.14 -14.45 -14.46
C PRO A 638 -29.82 -14.50 -12.96
N VAL A 639 -29.34 -15.64 -12.46
CA VAL A 639 -28.89 -15.82 -11.08
C VAL A 639 -27.37 -15.60 -11.03
N PRO A 640 -26.87 -14.56 -10.33
CA PRO A 640 -25.44 -14.28 -10.27
C PRO A 640 -24.60 -15.44 -9.72
N GLY A 641 -23.56 -15.84 -10.46
CA GLY A 641 -22.61 -16.89 -10.09
C GLY A 641 -23.21 -18.29 -9.97
N ALA A 642 -24.35 -18.53 -10.63
CA ALA A 642 -25.07 -19.80 -10.56
C ALA A 642 -24.48 -20.89 -11.45
N SER A 643 -23.68 -20.53 -12.45
CA SER A 643 -23.11 -21.48 -13.41
C SER A 643 -21.80 -20.97 -14.03
N LYS A 644 -21.03 -21.89 -14.61
CA LYS A 644 -19.79 -21.62 -15.35
C LYS A 644 -19.81 -22.30 -16.71
N ASP A 645 -18.99 -21.82 -17.63
CA ASP A 645 -18.85 -22.35 -19.00
C ASP A 645 -20.12 -22.22 -19.88
N ASP A 646 -21.11 -21.44 -19.45
CA ASP A 646 -22.26 -21.07 -20.28
C ASP A 646 -21.80 -20.14 -21.41
N GLN A 647 -22.47 -20.23 -22.56
CA GLN A 647 -22.24 -19.32 -23.68
C GLN A 647 -23.57 -18.74 -24.16
N LEU A 648 -23.68 -17.42 -24.12
CA LEU A 648 -24.81 -16.67 -24.65
C LEU A 648 -24.31 -15.86 -25.85
N ASP A 649 -24.82 -16.18 -27.03
CA ASP A 649 -24.54 -15.45 -28.26
C ASP A 649 -25.76 -14.57 -28.58
N LEU A 650 -25.50 -13.31 -28.92
CA LEU A 650 -26.51 -12.31 -29.22
C LEU A 650 -26.17 -11.58 -30.51
N ASP A 651 -27.20 -11.23 -31.26
CA ASP A 651 -27.10 -10.43 -32.46
C ASP A 651 -28.40 -9.64 -32.69
N ASN A 652 -28.31 -8.49 -33.36
CA ASN A 652 -29.43 -7.72 -33.90
C ASN A 652 -30.52 -7.42 -32.86
N LEU A 653 -30.13 -6.82 -31.73
CA LEU A 653 -31.08 -6.32 -30.73
C LEU A 653 -31.72 -5.03 -31.25
N LYS A 654 -33.05 -4.97 -31.28
CA LYS A 654 -33.81 -3.80 -31.77
C LYS A 654 -35.02 -3.50 -30.89
N LEU A 655 -35.23 -2.22 -30.59
CA LEU A 655 -36.47 -1.75 -29.96
C LEU A 655 -37.57 -1.61 -31.02
N VAL A 656 -38.78 -2.07 -30.71
CA VAL A 656 -39.93 -2.11 -31.61
C VAL A 656 -40.99 -1.12 -31.15
N TYR A 657 -41.47 -0.32 -32.09
CA TYR A 657 -42.50 0.70 -31.90
C TYR A 657 -43.70 0.35 -32.78
N TYR A 658 -44.83 0.03 -32.14
CA TYR A 658 -46.03 -0.36 -32.87
C TYR A 658 -46.73 0.87 -33.46
N HIS A 659 -46.93 0.80 -34.76
CA HIS A 659 -47.59 1.86 -35.54
C HIS A 659 -48.85 1.34 -36.23
N ALA A 660 -49.52 0.33 -35.65
CA ALA A 660 -50.74 -0.27 -36.18
C ALA A 660 -51.96 0.06 -35.30
N LEU A 661 -53.16 0.01 -35.88
CA LEU A 661 -54.40 0.09 -35.11
C LEU A 661 -54.68 -1.23 -34.38
N LYS A 662 -55.16 -1.10 -33.14
CA LYS A 662 -55.72 -2.18 -32.32
C LYS A 662 -57.22 -2.34 -32.55
N ASN A 663 -57.91 -1.24 -32.84
CA ASN A 663 -59.34 -1.23 -33.11
C ASN A 663 -59.70 -0.11 -34.09
N LEU A 664 -60.74 -0.35 -34.90
CA LEU A 664 -61.33 0.63 -35.79
C LEU A 664 -62.85 0.46 -35.79
N THR A 665 -63.56 1.55 -35.52
CA THR A 665 -65.00 1.58 -35.28
C THR A 665 -65.67 2.65 -36.14
N PHE A 666 -66.95 2.46 -36.44
CA PHE A 666 -67.83 3.46 -37.00
C PHE A 666 -69.10 3.53 -36.16
N ASP A 667 -69.44 4.74 -35.69
CA ASP A 667 -70.61 5.00 -34.83
C ASP A 667 -70.62 4.12 -33.57
N GLY A 668 -69.42 3.89 -33.00
CA GLY A 668 -69.21 3.09 -31.79
C GLY A 668 -69.20 1.57 -32.00
N ALA A 669 -69.48 1.05 -33.21
CA ALA A 669 -69.40 -0.37 -33.54
C ALA A 669 -68.12 -0.69 -34.33
N GLN A 670 -67.46 -1.82 -34.03
CA GLN A 670 -66.27 -2.25 -34.77
C GLN A 670 -66.60 -2.51 -36.24
N ILE A 671 -65.75 -2.00 -37.15
CA ILE A 671 -65.91 -2.24 -38.59
C ILE A 671 -65.75 -3.73 -38.88
N GLU A 672 -66.68 -4.30 -39.65
CA GLU A 672 -66.68 -5.72 -39.98
C GLU A 672 -65.38 -6.13 -40.70
N GLY A 673 -64.79 -7.24 -40.22
CA GLY A 673 -63.54 -7.77 -40.78
C GLY A 673 -62.33 -6.87 -40.50
N PHE A 674 -62.34 -6.09 -39.43
CA PHE A 674 -61.15 -5.38 -38.94
C PHE A 674 -60.00 -6.36 -38.64
N SER A 675 -58.82 -6.01 -39.14
CA SER A 675 -57.54 -6.63 -38.82
C SER A 675 -56.45 -5.56 -38.88
N SER A 676 -55.45 -5.64 -38.01
CA SER A 676 -54.34 -4.68 -38.03
C SER A 676 -53.58 -4.66 -39.36
N ASP A 677 -53.64 -5.75 -40.12
CA ASP A 677 -52.87 -5.93 -41.35
C ASP A 677 -53.67 -5.52 -42.60
N LYS A 678 -54.98 -5.27 -42.42
CA LYS A 678 -55.85 -4.80 -43.49
C LYS A 678 -55.88 -3.27 -43.46
N LEU A 679 -55.37 -2.67 -44.53
CA LEU A 679 -55.18 -1.21 -44.62
C LEU A 679 -56.37 -0.46 -45.22
N ASN A 680 -57.32 -1.15 -45.85
CA ASN A 680 -58.42 -0.50 -46.57
C ASN A 680 -59.77 -1.03 -46.09
N TYR A 681 -60.68 -0.11 -45.77
CA TYR A 681 -62.02 -0.39 -45.28
C TYR A 681 -63.06 0.41 -46.06
N THR A 682 -64.29 -0.09 -46.10
CA THR A 682 -65.43 0.65 -46.67
C THR A 682 -66.56 0.61 -45.67
N VAL A 683 -67.15 1.77 -45.41
CA VAL A 683 -68.31 1.92 -44.54
C VAL A 683 -69.41 2.59 -45.34
N GLU A 684 -70.64 2.08 -45.24
CA GLU A 684 -71.79 2.75 -45.84
C GLU A 684 -72.29 3.87 -44.93
N ILE A 685 -72.42 5.08 -45.48
CA ILE A 685 -72.77 6.29 -44.73
C ILE A 685 -74.12 6.85 -45.18
N GLU A 686 -74.88 7.40 -44.23
CA GLU A 686 -76.05 8.25 -44.47
C GLU A 686 -75.63 9.70 -44.17
N GLY A 687 -75.68 10.59 -45.18
CA GLY A 687 -75.21 11.98 -45.04
C GLY A 687 -73.97 12.30 -45.89
N ASN A 688 -73.22 13.32 -45.49
CA ASN A 688 -71.95 13.73 -46.12
C ASN A 688 -70.74 13.05 -45.44
N ALA A 689 -69.59 13.05 -46.13
CA ALA A 689 -68.39 12.37 -45.67
C ALA A 689 -67.74 13.04 -44.44
N GLU A 690 -67.85 14.36 -44.29
CA GLU A 690 -67.27 15.10 -43.17
C GLU A 690 -67.90 14.67 -41.83
N GLU A 691 -69.24 14.66 -41.76
CA GLU A 691 -69.97 14.21 -40.57
C GLU A 691 -69.75 12.72 -40.27
N ALA A 692 -69.58 11.90 -41.31
CA ALA A 692 -69.31 10.47 -41.14
C ALA A 692 -67.88 10.21 -40.64
N ALA A 693 -66.90 11.03 -41.04
CA ALA A 693 -65.52 10.90 -40.57
C ALA A 693 -65.41 11.13 -39.05
N GLU A 694 -66.19 12.05 -38.48
CA GLU A 694 -66.22 12.28 -37.02
C GLU A 694 -66.73 11.07 -36.22
N LYS A 695 -67.44 10.14 -36.86
CA LYS A 695 -67.93 8.90 -36.24
C LYS A 695 -66.93 7.75 -36.31
N ILE A 696 -65.78 7.96 -36.96
CA ILE A 696 -64.71 6.97 -37.00
C ILE A 696 -63.91 7.06 -35.69
N GLY A 697 -64.05 6.03 -34.85
CA GLY A 697 -63.23 5.87 -33.65
C GLY A 697 -62.13 4.85 -33.86
N TYR A 698 -60.95 5.08 -33.29
CA TYR A 698 -59.81 4.17 -33.41
C TYR A 698 -59.06 4.05 -32.08
N GLU A 699 -58.39 2.90 -31.90
CA GLU A 699 -57.43 2.68 -30.82
C GLU A 699 -56.10 2.21 -31.43
N VAL A 700 -54.98 2.77 -30.99
CA VAL A 700 -53.64 2.37 -31.44
C VAL A 700 -53.09 1.20 -30.63
N LYS A 701 -52.21 0.40 -31.25
CA LYS A 701 -51.45 -0.63 -30.54
C LYS A 701 -50.30 -0.04 -29.73
N GLY A 702 -49.57 0.93 -30.29
CA GLY A 702 -48.36 1.46 -29.68
C GLY A 702 -48.63 2.42 -28.53
N LYS A 703 -47.88 2.26 -27.44
CA LYS A 703 -47.98 3.07 -26.22
C LYS A 703 -47.75 4.55 -26.49
N GLY A 704 -46.69 4.86 -27.24
CA GLY A 704 -46.31 6.23 -27.62
C GLY A 704 -46.68 6.60 -29.07
N ALA A 705 -47.58 5.85 -29.70
CA ALA A 705 -47.95 6.08 -31.09
C ALA A 705 -48.77 7.37 -31.26
N ILE A 706 -48.47 8.11 -32.33
CA ILE A 706 -49.12 9.39 -32.67
C ILE A 706 -50.03 9.16 -33.87
N VAL A 707 -51.26 9.68 -33.85
CA VAL A 707 -52.21 9.53 -34.96
C VAL A 707 -52.56 10.89 -35.57
N THR A 708 -52.56 10.96 -36.90
CA THR A 708 -53.17 12.06 -37.65
C THR A 708 -54.20 11.53 -38.63
N THR A 709 -55.24 12.32 -38.89
CA THR A 709 -56.30 11.96 -39.85
C THR A 709 -56.43 13.01 -40.93
N VAL A 710 -56.60 12.56 -42.18
CA VAL A 710 -56.78 13.43 -43.34
C VAL A 710 -57.99 12.93 -44.14
N LEU A 711 -59.02 13.77 -44.27
CA LEU A 711 -60.17 13.50 -45.14
C LEU A 711 -59.92 14.10 -46.52
N SER A 712 -60.13 13.31 -47.57
CA SER A 712 -60.08 13.76 -48.97
C SER A 712 -61.27 13.17 -49.73
N ASP A 713 -62.21 14.04 -50.11
CA ASP A 713 -63.51 13.67 -50.68
C ASP A 713 -64.27 12.65 -49.82
N ASN A 714 -64.20 11.37 -50.17
CA ASN A 714 -64.91 10.28 -49.49
C ASN A 714 -63.95 9.29 -48.82
N GLU A 715 -62.65 9.61 -48.70
CA GLU A 715 -61.66 8.73 -48.09
C GLU A 715 -61.01 9.39 -46.88
N LEU A 716 -61.12 8.73 -45.72
CA LEU A 716 -60.43 9.13 -44.50
C LEU A 716 -59.15 8.30 -44.37
N ALA A 717 -58.00 8.96 -44.46
CA ALA A 717 -56.71 8.38 -44.13
C ALA A 717 -56.42 8.58 -42.64
N ILE A 718 -56.09 7.48 -41.93
CA ILE A 718 -55.66 7.46 -40.54
C ILE A 718 -54.19 7.04 -40.54
N ASN A 719 -53.29 8.00 -40.33
CA ASN A 719 -51.85 7.77 -40.29
C ASN A 719 -51.45 7.53 -38.83
N VAL A 720 -50.98 6.32 -38.54
CA VAL A 720 -50.46 5.93 -37.24
C VAL A 720 -48.94 5.92 -37.35
N PHE A 721 -48.28 6.77 -36.57
CA PHE A 721 -46.82 6.88 -36.49
C PHE A 721 -46.35 6.23 -35.19
N GLY A 722 -45.33 5.39 -35.26
CA GLY A 722 -44.64 4.89 -34.08
C GLY A 722 -43.89 6.03 -33.39
N ASN A 723 -43.58 5.84 -32.11
CA ASN A 723 -42.94 6.90 -31.31
C ASN A 723 -41.57 7.31 -31.84
N ASP A 724 -40.88 6.42 -32.56
CA ASP A 724 -39.58 6.62 -33.21
C ASP A 724 -39.64 7.15 -34.63
N TYR A 725 -40.81 7.52 -35.17
CA TYR A 725 -40.97 7.86 -36.60
C TYR A 725 -40.00 8.94 -37.12
N LEU A 726 -39.65 9.92 -36.28
CA LEU A 726 -38.70 10.98 -36.66
C LEU A 726 -37.27 10.47 -36.89
N GLU A 727 -36.91 9.35 -36.25
CA GLU A 727 -35.61 8.68 -36.40
C GLU A 727 -35.69 7.46 -37.35
N ASN A 728 -36.90 6.97 -37.61
CA ASN A 728 -37.18 5.81 -38.43
C ASN A 728 -38.46 6.02 -39.27
N GLU A 729 -38.25 6.50 -40.50
CA GLU A 729 -39.33 6.85 -41.45
C GLU A 729 -40.26 5.67 -41.78
N ASN A 730 -39.82 4.44 -41.53
CA ASN A 730 -40.62 3.23 -41.77
C ASN A 730 -41.59 2.91 -40.63
N SER A 731 -41.50 3.62 -39.50
CA SER A 731 -42.37 3.42 -38.34
C SER A 731 -43.72 4.12 -38.52
N PHE A 732 -44.46 3.74 -39.57
CA PHE A 732 -45.79 4.27 -39.82
C PHE A 732 -46.70 3.28 -40.56
N THR A 733 -48.01 3.44 -40.40
CA THR A 733 -49.01 2.76 -41.21
C THR A 733 -50.19 3.68 -41.48
N THR A 734 -50.68 3.68 -42.71
CA THR A 734 -51.89 4.40 -43.10
C THR A 734 -53.03 3.42 -43.31
N TYR A 735 -54.14 3.66 -42.61
CA TYR A 735 -55.42 2.99 -42.82
C TYR A 735 -56.36 3.92 -43.58
N THR A 736 -56.96 3.44 -44.66
CA THR A 736 -57.92 4.19 -45.47
C THR A 736 -59.33 3.67 -45.24
N VAL A 737 -60.25 4.55 -44.85
CA VAL A 737 -61.68 4.26 -44.74
C VAL A 737 -62.43 5.00 -45.85
N THR A 738 -62.92 4.25 -46.83
CA THR A 738 -63.82 4.78 -47.88
C THR A 738 -65.24 4.90 -47.32
N LEU A 739 -65.74 6.13 -47.26
CA LEU A 739 -67.07 6.50 -46.80
C LEU A 739 -68.03 6.45 -48.00
N LYS A 740 -68.60 5.27 -48.24
CA LYS A 740 -69.45 5.01 -49.40
C LYS A 740 -70.88 5.47 -49.10
N GLN A 741 -71.39 6.39 -49.90
CA GLN A 741 -72.77 6.85 -49.71
C GLN A 741 -73.76 5.70 -49.92
N LYS A 742 -74.63 5.48 -48.93
CA LYS A 742 -75.68 4.47 -49.00
C LYS A 742 -76.68 4.87 -50.08
N VAL A 743 -76.82 4.04 -51.12
CA VAL A 743 -77.85 4.24 -52.15
C VAL A 743 -79.17 3.74 -51.58
N VAL A 744 -79.90 4.64 -50.90
CA VAL A 744 -81.25 4.33 -50.42
C VAL A 744 -82.25 4.70 -51.51
N ASP A 745 -82.87 3.70 -52.12
CA ASP A 745 -84.16 3.86 -52.78
C ASP A 745 -85.16 4.33 -51.70
N ALA A 746 -85.51 5.63 -51.68
CA ALA A 746 -86.43 6.18 -50.68
C ALA A 746 -87.80 5.51 -50.80
N ILE A 747 -88.60 5.50 -49.72
CA ILE A 747 -89.98 4.99 -49.75
C ILE A 747 -90.73 5.65 -50.93
N ASP A 748 -91.32 4.82 -51.79
CA ASP A 748 -91.95 5.21 -53.05
C ASP A 748 -90.99 5.82 -54.09
N SER A 749 -89.72 5.42 -54.11
CA SER A 749 -88.77 5.70 -55.20
C SER A 749 -87.83 4.52 -55.50
N ILE A 750 -87.33 4.41 -56.74
CA ILE A 750 -86.40 3.35 -57.19
C ILE A 750 -85.43 3.92 -58.25
N SER A 751 -84.16 3.56 -58.27
CA SER A 751 -83.25 4.05 -59.33
C SER A 751 -83.65 3.57 -60.73
N ALA A 752 -83.37 4.35 -61.78
CA ALA A 752 -83.64 3.97 -63.16
C ALA A 752 -82.97 2.64 -63.57
N ASP A 753 -81.80 2.33 -63.00
CA ASP A 753 -81.08 1.08 -63.26
C ASP A 753 -81.74 -0.14 -62.62
N ASN A 754 -82.39 0.03 -61.47
CA ASN A 754 -83.15 -1.03 -60.82
C ASN A 754 -84.55 -1.17 -61.46
N ALA A 755 -85.18 -0.05 -61.81
CA ALA A 755 -86.52 0.00 -62.41
C ALA A 755 -86.67 -0.84 -63.68
N LYS A 756 -85.61 -0.97 -64.50
CA LYS A 756 -85.64 -1.78 -65.73
C LYS A 756 -85.94 -3.26 -65.50
N ASN A 757 -85.72 -3.75 -64.28
CA ASN A 757 -85.96 -5.14 -63.89
C ASN A 757 -87.37 -5.37 -63.31
N HIS A 758 -88.19 -4.33 -63.19
CA HIS A 758 -89.56 -4.37 -62.66
C HIS A 758 -90.61 -4.12 -63.75
N LYS A 759 -91.90 -4.37 -63.43
CA LYS A 759 -92.99 -3.97 -64.33
C LYS A 759 -93.30 -2.49 -64.11
N VAL A 760 -92.76 -1.65 -64.98
CA VAL A 760 -92.93 -0.18 -64.95
C VAL A 760 -94.03 0.27 -65.91
N TYR A 761 -94.92 1.13 -65.44
CA TYR A 761 -95.98 1.76 -66.22
C TYR A 761 -96.00 3.27 -65.99
N THR A 762 -96.37 4.07 -67.00
CA THR A 762 -96.72 5.48 -66.80
C THR A 762 -97.99 5.59 -65.93
N LEU A 763 -98.29 6.78 -65.39
CA LEU A 763 -99.51 6.99 -64.58
C LEU A 763 -100.81 6.71 -65.35
N ASP A 764 -100.76 6.76 -66.69
CA ASP A 764 -101.88 6.46 -67.58
C ASP A 764 -101.94 4.96 -67.97
N GLY A 765 -101.10 4.11 -67.38
CA GLY A 765 -101.13 2.65 -67.56
C GLY A 765 -100.34 2.10 -68.75
N VAL A 766 -99.48 2.91 -69.38
CA VAL A 766 -98.66 2.46 -70.52
C VAL A 766 -97.38 1.79 -70.02
N ARG A 767 -97.12 0.55 -70.46
CA ARG A 767 -95.91 -0.19 -70.06
C ARG A 767 -94.65 0.46 -70.64
N VAL A 768 -93.66 0.70 -69.78
CA VAL A 768 -92.35 1.24 -70.17
C VAL A 768 -91.38 0.08 -70.35
N SER A 769 -90.73 0.00 -71.51
CA SER A 769 -89.72 -1.02 -71.83
C SER A 769 -88.32 -0.42 -71.85
N GLY A 770 -87.38 -0.99 -71.10
CA GLY A 770 -86.01 -0.51 -70.98
C GLY A 770 -85.77 0.37 -69.75
N LYS A 771 -84.65 1.11 -69.73
CA LYS A 771 -84.27 2.01 -68.62
C LYS A 771 -85.21 3.24 -68.62
N PRO A 772 -86.09 3.41 -67.61
CA PRO A 772 -87.03 4.53 -67.58
C PRO A 772 -86.32 5.85 -67.28
N ALA A 773 -86.80 6.96 -67.85
CA ALA A 773 -86.34 8.30 -67.49
C ALA A 773 -86.84 8.68 -66.08
N ALA A 774 -86.13 9.58 -65.39
CA ALA A 774 -86.53 10.05 -64.06
C ALA A 774 -87.96 10.63 -64.08
N GLY A 775 -88.79 10.24 -63.12
CA GLY A 775 -90.21 10.63 -63.07
C GLY A 775 -91.06 9.69 -62.23
N VAL A 776 -92.37 9.97 -62.10
CA VAL A 776 -93.28 9.12 -61.30
C VAL A 776 -93.96 8.08 -62.17
N TYR A 777 -93.82 6.81 -61.80
CA TYR A 777 -94.36 5.66 -62.51
C TYR A 777 -95.18 4.78 -61.56
N VAL A 778 -95.86 3.79 -62.11
CA VAL A 778 -96.36 2.63 -61.37
C VAL A 778 -95.38 1.50 -61.57
N VAL A 779 -94.64 1.13 -60.53
CA VAL A 779 -93.66 0.04 -60.53
C VAL A 779 -94.23 -1.10 -59.68
N ASP A 780 -94.44 -2.27 -60.28
CA ASP A 780 -95.08 -3.44 -59.65
C ASP A 780 -96.38 -3.13 -58.90
N GLY A 781 -97.21 -2.26 -59.48
CA GLY A 781 -98.52 -1.92 -58.95
C GLY A 781 -98.53 -0.86 -57.85
N LYS A 782 -97.38 -0.26 -57.52
CA LYS A 782 -97.29 0.88 -56.60
C LYS A 782 -96.78 2.13 -57.30
N LYS A 783 -97.29 3.29 -56.89
CA LYS A 783 -96.82 4.58 -57.41
C LYS A 783 -95.44 4.87 -56.83
N THR A 784 -94.43 4.88 -57.69
CA THR A 784 -93.01 4.92 -57.33
C THR A 784 -92.29 5.92 -58.21
N THR A 785 -91.50 6.79 -57.61
CA THR A 785 -90.66 7.79 -58.28
C THR A 785 -89.37 7.14 -58.76
N ILE A 786 -89.16 7.05 -60.06
CA ILE A 786 -87.90 6.60 -60.61
C ILE A 786 -86.91 7.77 -60.59
N LYS A 787 -85.76 7.57 -59.95
CA LYS A 787 -84.67 8.57 -59.86
C LYS A 787 -83.61 8.33 -60.93
#